data_AF-A0A9Y6JJ26-F1
#
_entry.id   AF-A0A9Y6JJ26-F1
#
_cell.length_a   1.000
_cell.length_b   1.000
_cell.length_c   1.000
_cell.angle_alpha   90.00
_cell.angle_beta   90.00
_cell.angle_gamma   90.00
#
_symmetry.space_group_name_H-M   'P 1'
#
loop_
_entity.id
_entity.type
_entity.pdbx_description
1 polymer ?
#
loop_
_entity_poly.entity_id
_entity_poly.type
_entity_poly.pdbx_seq_one_letter_code
_entity_poly.pdbx_strand_id
1 'polypeptide(L)'
;MESSHTQAAGFREDQSHIESPVVTSSFALQLELECIDGGGSYDVVNNAVISTPGPQNYRSQNVSLRQSWEMNYQEAAIYLQEGENNDKFFTHPRNPKALAAYLFAHNHLFYMMELLTGLLLLMLSLCEAPAVPSLRLDVYTCVLLVQFVEAIVVLIRQTSHMRVTRALRPIFLVDCRYCGAVRRNLRQIFQSLPPFIDILLLLLFFMVIFAILGFCLFSTNTSDPYFNTMENSLVSLFVLLTTANFPDVMMPAYSKNRWSCVFFIVYLSIELYFIMNLLLAVVFDTFNDVEKMKFKSLLLHKRSAIDHAFQLLVSRQRPMGVSLKQFDGLMRFYRPRMSARDRFLTYKALNTSGAPMLSLQDFYKFYEVTGLKWKARRSGEHWFDDLPHTAFLIFKGIHLLVKSKAFQYTMYVVVAINGVWILVETYQLNSGFSWSKLVPWSYIVFLTIYGVEVLLKISGLGPVAYFSSGWNLFDFSVTVFAFLGLIALAFDKEPFYFIVILRPLQLLRLFKIKQRYRNVLDTMFELFPRMASLGLTLIIFYYSFAIVGMEFFADVVYPNCCNTSTVADSYRLINNTQGNKTVLEEGYYYLNNFNNILSSFVTLFELTVVNNWYITMEGVTSMTSHWSRLYFMTFYIVTMVVMTIIVAFILDAFVFRMNYSRKNREPLENPEDENGIVFEVEVSRDDVLAALELYKQMCPGSSSLSSLQGVLQTMDKSGHSSLVYLGRRSRTKSDLSMKMYEEEIQEWYAEYSREALPEPDQSLERDPDSPMPDLSPFPEPQLNSQTGPHSIN
;
A
#
# COMPACT_ATOMS: atom_id res chain seq x y z
N MET A 1 13.13 57.94 -66.16
CA MET A 1 12.67 56.56 -65.99
C MET A 1 13.14 56.05 -64.63
N GLU A 2 12.68 56.64 -63.52
CA GLU A 2 11.29 56.66 -62.99
C GLU A 2 11.02 55.37 -62.17
N SER A 3 11.05 55.42 -60.83
CA SER A 3 10.06 55.99 -59.88
C SER A 3 8.91 54.98 -59.64
N SER A 4 8.89 54.29 -58.49
CA SER A 4 8.18 54.68 -57.24
C SER A 4 6.66 54.43 -57.30
N HIS A 5 5.92 54.24 -56.22
CA HIS A 5 6.27 54.05 -54.79
C HIS A 5 5.90 52.58 -54.40
N THR A 6 5.47 52.13 -53.22
CA THR A 6 5.21 52.60 -51.83
C THR A 6 5.15 51.30 -50.98
N GLN A 7 5.46 51.21 -49.68
CA GLN A 7 5.94 52.13 -48.65
C GLN A 7 6.64 51.29 -47.55
N ALA A 8 7.28 51.91 -46.56
CA ALA A 8 7.69 51.24 -45.32
C ALA A 8 7.25 52.05 -44.08
N ALA A 9 6.82 51.37 -43.03
CA ALA A 9 6.58 51.93 -41.70
C ALA A 9 6.76 50.79 -40.67
N GLY A 10 7.68 50.95 -39.72
CA GLY A 10 7.88 50.00 -38.63
C GLY A 10 7.27 50.52 -37.33
N PHE A 11 6.73 49.60 -36.52
CA PHE A 11 6.45 49.84 -35.10
C PHE A 11 6.86 48.63 -34.26
N ARG A 12 6.81 48.79 -32.92
CA ARG A 12 7.65 48.06 -31.96
C ARG A 12 6.81 47.66 -30.74
N GLU A 13 6.53 46.36 -30.62
CA GLU A 13 5.96 45.67 -29.45
C GLU A 13 6.67 44.30 -29.39
N ASP A 14 7.37 43.92 -28.32
CA ASP A 14 6.93 43.61 -26.94
C ASP A 14 6.28 42.22 -26.81
N GLN A 15 7.10 41.17 -26.91
CA GLN A 15 6.74 39.81 -26.51
C GLN A 15 6.86 39.63 -24.99
N SER A 16 5.73 39.74 -24.29
CA SER A 16 5.63 39.44 -22.85
C SER A 16 5.48 37.94 -22.59
N HIS A 17 6.61 37.22 -22.55
CA HIS A 17 6.62 35.84 -22.05
C HIS A 17 6.48 35.82 -20.52
N ILE A 18 5.39 35.25 -20.02
CA ILE A 18 5.14 35.04 -18.59
C ILE A 18 5.84 33.76 -18.15
N GLU A 19 7.10 33.86 -17.75
CA GLU A 19 7.80 32.78 -17.03
C GLU A 19 7.48 32.84 -15.52
N SER A 20 6.89 31.77 -14.99
CA SER A 20 6.67 31.62 -13.56
C SER A 20 7.96 31.14 -12.87
N PRO A 21 8.54 31.88 -11.91
CA PRO A 21 9.79 31.49 -11.29
C PRO A 21 9.63 30.25 -10.40
N VAL A 22 10.31 29.17 -10.77
CA VAL A 22 10.43 27.97 -9.93
C VAL A 22 11.31 28.29 -8.73
N VAL A 23 10.71 28.37 -7.53
CA VAL A 23 11.42 28.65 -6.28
C VAL A 23 12.23 27.42 -5.86
N THR A 24 13.47 27.32 -6.36
CA THR A 24 14.47 26.37 -5.88
C THR A 24 14.90 26.75 -4.46
N SER A 25 14.95 25.75 -3.57
CA SER A 25 15.21 25.98 -2.14
C SER A 25 16.69 26.19 -1.84
N SER A 26 17.23 27.36 -2.20
CA SER A 26 18.59 27.79 -1.87
C SER A 26 18.74 28.12 -0.38
N PHE A 27 18.78 27.10 0.47
CA PHE A 27 18.93 27.24 1.93
C PHE A 27 19.89 26.21 2.56
N ALA A 28 20.58 25.42 1.74
CA ALA A 28 21.50 24.35 2.18
C ALA A 28 22.97 24.57 1.72
N LEU A 29 23.27 25.71 1.10
CA LEU A 29 24.55 25.97 0.41
C LEU A 29 25.16 27.35 0.77
N GLN A 30 24.69 27.96 1.86
CA GLN A 30 25.06 29.33 2.26
C GLN A 30 25.26 29.45 3.78
N LEU A 31 26.03 28.50 4.33
CA LEU A 31 26.38 28.42 5.75
C LEU A 31 27.81 27.88 6.00
N GLU A 32 28.65 27.86 4.95
CA GLU A 32 29.99 27.23 4.96
C GLU A 32 31.13 28.18 4.52
N LEU A 33 30.86 29.50 4.42
CA LEU A 33 31.86 30.53 4.13
C LEU A 33 31.60 31.83 4.91
N GLU A 34 31.84 31.79 6.22
CA GLU A 34 32.31 32.94 7.01
C GLU A 34 32.98 32.40 8.30
N CYS A 35 33.94 33.16 8.86
CA CYS A 35 34.77 32.76 10.02
C CYS A 35 35.80 31.62 9.81
N ILE A 36 36.65 31.74 8.77
CA ILE A 36 38.07 31.38 8.91
C ILE A 36 38.91 32.64 8.69
N ASP A 37 39.21 33.34 9.78
CA ASP A 37 40.48 34.08 9.91
C ASP A 37 40.85 34.15 11.40
N GLY A 38 42.14 34.06 11.70
CA GLY A 38 42.65 33.78 13.06
C GLY A 38 43.57 32.56 13.10
N GLY A 39 44.72 32.65 12.43
CA GLY A 39 45.70 31.57 12.35
C GLY A 39 46.32 31.19 13.69
N GLY A 40 46.30 29.88 14.00
CA GLY A 40 47.07 29.25 15.08
C GLY A 40 47.64 27.93 14.56
N SER A 41 48.97 27.82 14.49
CA SER A 41 49.65 26.63 13.98
C SER A 41 49.66 25.50 15.00
N TYR A 42 49.49 24.26 14.53
CA TYR A 42 49.60 23.05 15.35
C TYR A 42 50.30 21.93 14.58
N ASP A 43 51.52 21.60 14.97
CA ASP A 43 52.18 20.33 14.63
C ASP A 43 51.64 19.20 15.51
N VAL A 44 51.62 17.97 14.98
CA VAL A 44 51.04 16.80 15.66
C VAL A 44 52.13 15.86 16.16
N VAL A 45 52.47 15.92 17.45
CA VAL A 45 53.24 14.87 18.15
C VAL A 45 52.76 14.68 19.59
N ASN A 46 52.33 13.45 19.88
CA ASN A 46 52.15 12.82 21.20
C ASN A 46 51.09 13.34 22.19
N ASN A 47 50.74 12.42 23.10
CA ASN A 47 49.58 12.46 24.01
C ASN A 47 49.74 13.41 25.21
N ALA A 48 48.58 13.68 25.84
CA ALA A 48 48.35 14.38 27.11
C ALA A 48 48.52 15.91 27.10
N VAL A 49 47.38 16.61 27.17
CA VAL A 49 47.31 18.05 27.47
C VAL A 49 46.88 18.21 28.93
N ILE A 50 47.79 18.71 29.78
CA ILE A 50 47.49 19.13 31.14
C ILE A 50 46.87 20.54 31.07
N SER A 51 45.69 20.72 31.65
CA SER A 51 44.98 22.00 31.64
C SER A 51 45.57 23.00 32.64
N THR A 52 46.15 24.10 32.17
CA THR A 52 46.48 25.27 33.00
C THR A 52 45.25 26.19 33.15
N PRO A 53 45.07 26.85 34.32
CA PRO A 53 43.85 27.61 34.62
C PRO A 53 43.86 29.02 33.99
N GLY A 54 43.40 29.13 32.73
CA GLY A 54 43.00 30.39 32.12
C GLY A 54 41.51 30.73 32.40
N PRO A 55 41.10 32.01 32.32
CA PRO A 55 39.72 32.41 32.57
C PRO A 55 38.75 31.80 31.54
N GLN A 56 37.69 31.14 32.03
CA GLN A 56 36.76 30.40 31.19
C GLN A 56 35.90 31.33 30.30
N ASN A 57 36.04 31.19 28.98
CA ASN A 57 35.15 31.80 28.00
C ASN A 57 33.79 31.08 27.97
N TYR A 58 32.93 31.39 28.94
CA TYR A 58 31.54 30.88 29.03
C TYR A 58 30.75 30.98 27.71
N ARG A 59 31.09 31.95 26.84
CA ARG A 59 30.41 32.15 25.55
C ARG A 59 30.77 31.09 24.50
N SER A 60 32.03 30.63 24.41
CA SER A 60 32.41 29.56 23.47
C SER A 60 31.95 28.18 23.97
N GLN A 61 32.02 27.96 25.29
CA GLN A 61 31.57 26.72 25.93
C GLN A 61 30.06 26.47 25.72
N ASN A 62 29.24 27.52 25.74
CA ASN A 62 27.81 27.43 25.43
C ASN A 62 27.52 27.19 23.93
N VAL A 63 28.40 27.62 23.02
CA VAL A 63 28.26 27.35 21.58
C VAL A 63 28.59 25.88 21.27
N SER A 64 29.69 25.35 21.78
CA SER A 64 30.05 23.94 21.57
C SER A 64 29.06 22.97 22.23
N LEU A 65 28.57 23.27 23.43
CA LEU A 65 27.48 22.51 24.06
C LEU A 65 26.19 22.55 23.22
N ARG A 66 25.85 23.70 22.62
CA ARG A 66 24.67 23.81 21.76
C ARG A 66 24.80 23.01 20.48
N GLN A 67 25.95 23.08 19.81
CA GLN A 67 26.24 22.29 18.60
C GLN A 67 26.21 20.79 18.91
N SER A 68 26.75 20.36 20.06
CA SER A 68 26.65 18.97 20.52
C SER A 68 25.19 18.51 20.70
N TRP A 69 24.33 19.31 21.33
CA TRP A 69 22.91 18.94 21.46
C TRP A 69 22.16 18.95 20.12
N GLU A 70 22.47 19.88 19.21
CA GLU A 70 21.84 19.91 17.88
C GLU A 70 22.25 18.68 17.03
N MET A 71 23.50 18.19 17.14
CA MET A 71 23.92 16.89 16.59
C MET A 71 23.16 15.71 17.22
N ASN A 72 23.06 15.63 18.56
CA ASN A 72 22.32 14.55 19.22
C ASN A 72 20.84 14.50 18.79
N TYR A 73 20.19 15.65 18.59
CA TYR A 73 18.80 15.72 18.10
C TYR A 73 18.66 15.22 16.66
N GLN A 74 19.66 15.48 15.81
CA GLN A 74 19.69 14.98 14.43
C GLN A 74 19.96 13.47 14.39
N GLU A 75 20.89 12.97 15.20
CA GLU A 75 21.21 11.53 15.32
C GLU A 75 19.99 10.73 15.84
N ALA A 76 19.36 11.19 16.92
CA ALA A 76 18.14 10.57 17.46
C ALA A 76 16.96 10.61 16.46
N ALA A 77 16.85 11.67 15.65
CA ALA A 77 15.85 11.73 14.58
C ALA A 77 16.14 10.73 13.45
N ILE A 78 17.42 10.45 13.14
CA ILE A 78 17.83 9.44 12.16
C ILE A 78 17.52 8.02 12.67
N TYR A 79 17.86 7.67 13.91
CA TYR A 79 17.49 6.35 14.48
C TYR A 79 15.98 6.10 14.38
N LEU A 80 15.15 7.11 14.66
CA LEU A 80 13.69 7.00 14.54
C LEU A 80 13.20 6.90 13.08
N GLN A 81 13.92 7.46 12.11
CA GLN A 81 13.65 7.28 10.67
C GLN A 81 14.07 5.87 10.19
N GLU A 82 15.27 5.41 10.53
CA GLU A 82 15.75 4.04 10.24
C GLU A 82 14.82 2.98 10.86
N GLY A 83 14.37 3.23 12.09
CA GLY A 83 13.35 2.43 12.78
C GLY A 83 11.99 2.41 12.06
N GLU A 84 11.54 3.55 11.54
CA GLU A 84 10.28 3.65 10.78
C GLU A 84 10.38 2.96 9.41
N ASN A 85 11.56 3.02 8.78
CA ASN A 85 11.85 2.44 7.48
C ASN A 85 12.09 0.92 7.50
N ASN A 86 12.58 0.36 8.62
CA ASN A 86 13.27 -0.95 8.70
C ASN A 86 14.63 -0.90 7.94
N ASP A 87 15.44 0.12 8.18
CA ASP A 87 16.85 0.18 7.74
C ASP A 87 17.78 -0.27 8.88
N LYS A 88 18.84 -1.03 8.58
CA LYS A 88 19.69 -1.64 9.61
C LYS A 88 20.60 -0.61 10.29
N PHE A 89 20.57 -0.50 11.61
CA PHE A 89 21.45 0.39 12.40
C PHE A 89 22.97 0.18 12.21
N PHE A 90 23.42 -0.93 11.59
CA PHE A 90 24.83 -1.11 11.23
C PHE A 90 25.33 -0.07 10.21
N THR A 91 24.44 0.45 9.35
CA THR A 91 24.79 1.48 8.35
C THR A 91 24.59 2.92 8.87
N HIS A 92 24.37 3.11 10.16
CA HIS A 92 24.06 4.41 10.76
C HIS A 92 25.18 5.47 10.53
N PRO A 93 24.84 6.71 10.10
CA PRO A 93 25.82 7.67 9.60
C PRO A 93 26.65 8.39 10.70
N ARG A 94 27.65 7.70 11.26
CA ARG A 94 28.54 8.24 12.31
C ARG A 94 29.49 9.38 11.89
N ASN A 95 29.73 9.56 10.59
CA ASN A 95 30.68 10.55 10.05
C ASN A 95 29.94 11.61 9.22
N PRO A 96 30.37 12.89 9.17
CA PRO A 96 29.66 13.95 8.44
C PRO A 96 29.51 13.67 6.94
N LYS A 97 30.49 13.00 6.32
CA LYS A 97 30.39 12.54 4.91
C LYS A 97 29.31 11.46 4.72
N ALA A 98 29.15 10.55 5.69
CA ALA A 98 28.10 9.53 5.67
C ALA A 98 26.72 10.16 5.94
N LEU A 99 26.65 11.16 6.83
CA LEU A 99 25.44 11.94 7.10
C LEU A 99 24.95 12.69 5.86
N ALA A 100 25.85 13.36 5.13
CA ALA A 100 25.51 14.02 3.86
C ALA A 100 24.99 13.02 2.82
N ALA A 101 25.64 11.85 2.68
CA ALA A 101 25.18 10.79 1.77
C ALA A 101 23.81 10.19 2.18
N TYR A 102 23.60 9.96 3.49
CA TYR A 102 22.33 9.50 4.04
C TYR A 102 21.20 10.49 3.71
N LEU A 103 21.39 11.78 3.98
CA LEU A 103 20.40 12.83 3.74
C LEU A 103 20.10 13.04 2.24
N PHE A 104 21.09 12.83 1.37
CA PHE A 104 20.90 12.85 -0.09
C PHE A 104 20.02 11.68 -0.55
N ALA A 105 20.33 10.45 -0.11
CA ALA A 105 19.58 9.25 -0.47
C ALA A 105 18.16 9.21 0.14
N HIS A 106 17.97 9.73 1.36
CA HIS A 106 16.68 9.73 2.07
C HIS A 106 15.77 10.92 1.69
N ASN A 107 15.98 11.49 0.51
CA ASN A 107 15.17 12.57 -0.03
C ASN A 107 13.98 12.02 -0.85
N HIS A 108 12.78 12.59 -0.63
CA HIS A 108 11.58 12.29 -1.41
C HIS A 108 11.78 12.49 -2.92
N LEU A 109 12.67 13.41 -3.35
CA LEU A 109 13.02 13.57 -4.76
C LEU A 109 13.75 12.31 -5.32
N PHE A 110 14.65 11.71 -4.54
CA PHE A 110 15.38 10.51 -4.92
C PHE A 110 14.42 9.31 -5.05
N TYR A 111 13.55 9.09 -4.06
CA TYR A 111 12.54 8.02 -4.12
C TYR A 111 11.54 8.18 -5.28
N MET A 112 11.22 9.42 -5.68
CA MET A 112 10.37 9.67 -6.85
C MET A 112 11.12 9.46 -8.17
N MET A 113 12.43 9.76 -8.21
CA MET A 113 13.29 9.44 -9.35
C MET A 113 13.43 7.92 -9.54
N GLU A 114 13.64 7.15 -8.47
CA GLU A 114 13.60 5.68 -8.48
C GLU A 114 12.29 5.17 -9.10
N LEU A 115 11.16 5.57 -8.51
CA LEU A 115 9.82 5.10 -8.90
C LEU A 115 9.48 5.46 -10.35
N LEU A 116 9.79 6.68 -10.78
CA LEU A 116 9.54 7.12 -12.15
C LEU A 116 10.42 6.35 -13.15
N THR A 117 11.69 6.11 -12.80
CA THR A 117 12.61 5.31 -13.63
C THR A 117 12.13 3.87 -13.74
N GLY A 118 11.79 3.23 -12.61
CA GLY A 118 11.25 1.87 -12.57
C GLY A 118 9.96 1.74 -13.39
N LEU A 119 9.02 2.67 -13.24
CA LEU A 119 7.77 2.68 -14.01
C LEU A 119 8.04 2.88 -15.51
N LEU A 120 8.93 3.79 -15.89
CA LEU A 120 9.29 4.05 -17.29
C LEU A 120 9.97 2.84 -17.95
N LEU A 121 10.83 2.12 -17.22
CA LEU A 121 11.48 0.88 -17.69
C LEU A 121 10.46 -0.23 -18.02
N LEU A 122 9.36 -0.32 -17.27
CA LEU A 122 8.27 -1.26 -17.55
C LEU A 122 7.37 -0.75 -18.68
N MET A 123 6.98 0.52 -18.67
CA MET A 123 6.12 1.12 -19.70
C MET A 123 6.79 1.14 -21.10
N LEU A 124 8.13 1.13 -21.15
CA LEU A 124 8.89 0.99 -22.39
C LEU A 124 8.57 -0.32 -23.16
N SER A 125 8.07 -1.36 -22.48
CA SER A 125 7.60 -2.61 -23.12
C SER A 125 6.36 -2.45 -24.02
N LEU A 126 5.60 -1.35 -23.91
CA LEU A 126 4.49 -1.05 -24.82
C LEU A 126 4.98 -0.57 -26.20
N CYS A 127 6.19 0.04 -26.23
CA CYS A 127 6.75 0.75 -27.37
C CYS A 127 7.88 -0.05 -28.06
N GLU A 128 8.60 -0.88 -27.30
CA GLU A 128 9.58 -1.83 -27.84
C GLU A 128 8.91 -3.00 -28.59
N ALA A 129 9.53 -3.50 -29.67
CA ALA A 129 8.99 -4.65 -30.40
C ALA A 129 9.00 -5.96 -29.56
N PRO A 130 7.91 -6.76 -29.54
CA PRO A 130 6.64 -6.56 -30.27
C PRO A 130 5.74 -5.49 -29.62
N ALA A 131 5.53 -4.40 -30.35
CA ALA A 131 4.98 -3.15 -29.81
C ALA A 131 3.47 -3.04 -30.09
N VAL A 132 2.76 -2.29 -29.25
CA VAL A 132 1.38 -1.90 -29.55
C VAL A 132 1.39 -1.00 -30.80
N PRO A 133 0.65 -1.32 -31.89
CA PRO A 133 0.80 -0.61 -33.17
C PRO A 133 0.61 0.91 -33.09
N SER A 134 -0.31 1.38 -32.23
CA SER A 134 -0.58 2.81 -32.01
C SER A 134 0.47 3.54 -31.15
N LEU A 135 1.41 2.81 -30.53
CA LEU A 135 2.46 3.34 -29.65
C LEU A 135 3.87 2.98 -30.15
N ARG A 136 3.99 2.42 -31.35
CA ARG A 136 5.27 2.08 -31.97
C ARG A 136 6.09 3.35 -32.19
N LEU A 137 7.24 3.43 -31.52
CA LEU A 137 8.14 4.56 -31.54
C LEU A 137 9.48 4.14 -32.14
N ASP A 138 9.86 4.72 -33.29
CA ASP A 138 11.16 4.50 -33.94
C ASP A 138 12.29 5.28 -33.22
N VAL A 139 12.32 5.22 -31.89
CA VAL A 139 13.19 6.03 -31.01
C VAL A 139 14.40 5.20 -30.55
N TYR A 140 15.44 5.22 -31.38
CA TYR A 140 16.73 4.60 -31.04
C TYR A 140 17.46 5.32 -29.88
N THR A 141 17.26 6.63 -29.71
CA THR A 141 18.13 7.49 -28.90
C THR A 141 17.87 7.45 -27.39
N CYS A 142 16.61 7.53 -26.95
CA CYS A 142 16.28 7.48 -25.52
C CYS A 142 16.40 6.07 -24.94
N VAL A 143 16.09 5.07 -25.78
CA VAL A 143 16.17 3.64 -25.44
C VAL A 143 17.63 3.20 -25.27
N LEU A 144 18.57 3.82 -26.01
CA LEU A 144 20.01 3.52 -25.95
C LEU A 144 20.63 3.64 -24.54
N LEU A 145 20.20 4.60 -23.71
CA LEU A 145 20.76 4.78 -22.35
C LEU A 145 20.31 3.68 -21.38
N VAL A 146 19.06 3.23 -21.49
CA VAL A 146 18.55 2.06 -20.75
C VAL A 146 19.20 0.78 -21.27
N GLN A 147 19.24 0.64 -22.60
CA GLN A 147 19.90 -0.47 -23.26
C GLN A 147 21.40 -0.52 -22.98
N PHE A 148 22.07 0.58 -22.60
CA PHE A 148 23.49 0.53 -22.24
C PHE A 148 23.74 -0.42 -21.04
N VAL A 149 22.85 -0.43 -20.06
CA VAL A 149 22.95 -1.32 -18.89
C VAL A 149 22.61 -2.77 -19.25
N GLU A 150 21.54 -3.00 -20.02
CA GLU A 150 21.22 -4.35 -20.52
C GLU A 150 22.31 -4.87 -21.50
N ALA A 151 22.89 -4.00 -22.31
CA ALA A 151 23.94 -4.31 -23.27
C ALA A 151 25.26 -4.67 -22.58
N ILE A 152 25.65 -4.05 -21.47
CA ILE A 152 26.82 -4.49 -20.70
C ILE A 152 26.62 -5.95 -20.23
N VAL A 153 25.43 -6.30 -19.74
CA VAL A 153 25.10 -7.67 -19.31
C VAL A 153 25.05 -8.66 -20.48
N VAL A 154 24.58 -8.24 -21.66
CA VAL A 154 24.54 -9.08 -22.88
C VAL A 154 25.92 -9.21 -23.53
N LEU A 155 26.75 -8.16 -23.53
CA LEU A 155 28.10 -8.14 -24.09
C LEU A 155 29.02 -9.13 -23.35
N ILE A 156 28.86 -9.22 -22.01
CA ILE A 156 29.52 -10.22 -21.15
C ILE A 156 29.08 -11.67 -21.49
N ARG A 157 27.94 -11.85 -22.16
CA ARG A 157 27.37 -13.18 -22.52
C ARG A 157 27.46 -13.53 -24.01
N GLN A 158 27.97 -12.63 -24.85
CA GLN A 158 28.41 -12.85 -26.24
C GLN A 158 27.43 -13.55 -27.22
N THR A 159 26.13 -13.61 -26.89
CA THR A 159 25.06 -14.12 -27.76
C THR A 159 23.79 -13.29 -27.57
N SER A 160 23.14 -12.88 -28.66
CA SER A 160 22.05 -11.88 -28.63
C SER A 160 20.90 -12.22 -29.59
N HIS A 161 20.08 -13.21 -29.22
CA HIS A 161 18.90 -13.65 -30.01
C HIS A 161 17.56 -13.68 -29.26
N MET A 162 17.52 -13.64 -27.92
CA MET A 162 16.26 -13.62 -27.14
C MET A 162 16.26 -12.42 -26.19
N ARG A 163 15.22 -11.59 -26.18
CA ARG A 163 15.10 -10.43 -25.28
C ARG A 163 14.35 -10.76 -23.99
N VAL A 164 14.23 -12.05 -23.67
CA VAL A 164 13.62 -12.60 -22.43
C VAL A 164 14.21 -11.99 -21.15
N THR A 165 15.43 -11.44 -21.18
CA THR A 165 16.00 -10.62 -20.08
C THR A 165 15.09 -9.48 -19.63
N ARG A 166 14.27 -8.91 -20.53
CA ARG A 166 13.24 -7.90 -20.22
C ARG A 166 12.31 -8.34 -19.08
N ALA A 167 12.04 -9.64 -18.93
CA ALA A 167 11.17 -10.20 -17.90
C ALA A 167 11.68 -9.94 -16.46
N LEU A 168 12.97 -9.59 -16.32
CA LEU A 168 13.59 -9.21 -15.04
C LEU A 168 13.43 -7.72 -14.70
N ARG A 169 13.06 -6.85 -15.65
CA ARG A 169 12.88 -5.39 -15.42
C ARG A 169 11.98 -5.04 -14.21
N PRO A 170 10.94 -5.80 -13.83
CA PRO A 170 10.19 -5.57 -12.59
C PRO A 170 11.03 -5.51 -11.31
N ILE A 171 12.25 -6.07 -11.28
CA ILE A 171 13.12 -5.99 -10.10
C ILE A 171 13.43 -4.53 -9.72
N PHE A 172 13.59 -3.63 -10.70
CA PHE A 172 13.84 -2.21 -10.45
C PHE A 172 12.64 -1.56 -9.77
N LEU A 173 11.41 -1.87 -10.20
CA LEU A 173 10.20 -1.40 -9.55
C LEU A 173 10.01 -2.00 -8.15
N VAL A 174 10.35 -3.28 -7.96
CA VAL A 174 10.26 -3.97 -6.66
C VAL A 174 11.23 -3.35 -5.63
N ASP A 175 12.43 -2.94 -6.03
CA ASP A 175 13.44 -2.45 -5.09
C ASP A 175 13.25 -0.99 -4.66
N CYS A 176 12.49 -0.19 -5.44
CA CYS A 176 12.11 1.19 -5.14
C CYS A 176 11.55 1.37 -3.71
N ARG A 177 11.94 2.45 -3.03
CA ARG A 177 11.56 2.72 -1.62
C ARG A 177 10.05 2.69 -1.35
N TYR A 178 9.21 3.12 -2.30
CA TYR A 178 7.74 3.09 -2.19
C TYR A 178 7.16 1.68 -2.37
N CYS A 179 7.77 0.85 -3.21
CA CYS A 179 7.33 -0.52 -3.51
C CYS A 179 7.80 -1.54 -2.46
N GLY A 180 8.41 -1.10 -1.36
CA GLY A 180 8.84 -1.95 -0.26
C GLY A 180 7.72 -2.78 0.41
N ALA A 181 6.44 -2.54 0.13
CA ALA A 181 5.35 -3.47 0.46
C ALA A 181 5.30 -4.67 -0.51
N VAL A 182 5.33 -4.40 -1.82
CA VAL A 182 5.43 -5.40 -2.90
C VAL A 182 6.65 -6.30 -2.71
N ARG A 183 7.82 -5.72 -2.36
CA ARG A 183 9.07 -6.44 -2.05
C ARG A 183 8.96 -7.36 -0.82
N ARG A 184 8.07 -7.06 0.12
CA ARG A 184 7.75 -7.94 1.25
C ARG A 184 6.83 -9.06 0.77
N ASN A 185 5.66 -8.73 0.22
CA ASN A 185 4.67 -9.69 -0.29
C ASN A 185 5.33 -10.76 -1.19
N LEU A 186 6.11 -10.34 -2.19
CA LEU A 186 6.81 -11.22 -3.12
C LEU A 186 7.83 -12.12 -2.43
N ARG A 187 8.62 -11.60 -1.49
CA ARG A 187 9.58 -12.41 -0.70
C ARG A 187 8.85 -13.45 0.15
N GLN A 188 7.73 -13.07 0.76
CA GLN A 188 6.94 -13.97 1.62
C GLN A 188 6.35 -15.14 0.81
N ILE A 189 5.82 -14.87 -0.40
CA ILE A 189 5.34 -15.91 -1.34
C ILE A 189 6.46 -16.92 -1.68
N PHE A 190 7.68 -16.46 -1.94
CA PHE A 190 8.82 -17.35 -2.18
C PHE A 190 9.30 -18.09 -0.91
N GLN A 191 9.06 -17.55 0.29
CA GLN A 191 9.40 -18.20 1.55
C GLN A 191 8.37 -19.28 1.95
N SER A 192 7.11 -19.16 1.55
CA SER A 192 6.08 -20.22 1.68
C SER A 192 6.19 -21.33 0.61
N LEU A 193 7.12 -21.23 -0.33
CA LEU A 193 7.22 -22.16 -1.46
C LEU A 193 7.73 -23.59 -1.11
N PRO A 194 8.64 -23.82 -0.14
CA PRO A 194 9.16 -25.17 0.09
C PRO A 194 8.08 -26.20 0.53
N PRO A 195 7.22 -25.93 1.55
CA PRO A 195 6.16 -26.88 1.93
C PRO A 195 5.11 -27.10 0.84
N PHE A 196 4.94 -26.12 -0.05
CA PHE A 196 4.10 -26.24 -1.24
C PHE A 196 4.67 -27.24 -2.26
N ILE A 197 6.00 -27.27 -2.46
CA ILE A 197 6.65 -28.20 -3.40
C ILE A 197 6.43 -29.66 -2.98
N ASP A 198 6.50 -29.96 -1.67
CA ASP A 198 6.31 -31.32 -1.15
C ASP A 198 4.89 -31.86 -1.45
N ILE A 199 3.86 -31.03 -1.28
CA ILE A 199 2.46 -31.42 -1.54
C ILE A 199 2.15 -31.37 -3.05
N LEU A 200 2.77 -30.47 -3.82
CA LEU A 200 2.70 -30.49 -5.29
C LEU A 200 3.32 -31.78 -5.86
N LEU A 201 4.40 -32.30 -5.27
CA LEU A 201 4.99 -33.57 -5.66
C LEU A 201 4.03 -34.74 -5.37
N LEU A 202 3.34 -34.72 -4.21
CA LEU A 202 2.32 -35.71 -3.87
C LEU A 202 1.16 -35.71 -4.88
N LEU A 203 0.69 -34.53 -5.27
CA LEU A 203 -0.35 -34.35 -6.29
C LEU A 203 0.10 -34.88 -7.67
N LEU A 204 1.29 -34.50 -8.13
CA LEU A 204 1.81 -34.97 -9.43
C LEU A 204 2.04 -36.49 -9.43
N PHE A 205 2.39 -37.08 -8.28
CA PHE A 205 2.52 -38.53 -8.11
C PHE A 205 1.18 -39.26 -8.26
N PHE A 206 0.10 -38.81 -7.59
CA PHE A 206 -1.23 -39.39 -7.77
C PHE A 206 -1.75 -39.17 -9.21
N MET A 207 -1.51 -37.99 -9.80
CA MET A 207 -1.93 -37.70 -11.16
C MET A 207 -1.29 -38.64 -12.18
N VAL A 208 -0.01 -38.97 -12.02
CA VAL A 208 0.67 -39.96 -12.88
C VAL A 208 0.09 -41.37 -12.69
N ILE A 209 -0.24 -41.77 -11.47
CA ILE A 209 -0.91 -43.07 -11.20
C ILE A 209 -2.27 -43.13 -11.92
N PHE A 210 -3.09 -42.10 -11.78
CA PHE A 210 -4.39 -42.02 -12.45
C PHE A 210 -4.26 -41.88 -13.97
N ALA A 211 -3.21 -41.24 -14.49
CA ALA A 211 -2.95 -41.16 -15.93
C ALA A 211 -2.60 -42.54 -16.54
N ILE A 212 -1.74 -43.32 -15.86
CA ILE A 212 -1.43 -44.71 -16.24
C ILE A 212 -2.71 -45.57 -16.21
N LEU A 213 -3.48 -45.47 -15.12
CA LEU A 213 -4.73 -46.24 -14.97
C LEU A 213 -5.78 -45.86 -16.03
N GLY A 214 -5.98 -44.57 -16.29
CA GLY A 214 -6.91 -44.06 -17.29
C GLY A 214 -6.50 -44.48 -18.71
N PHE A 215 -5.22 -44.39 -19.05
CA PHE A 215 -4.69 -44.91 -20.31
C PHE A 215 -4.96 -46.43 -20.46
N CYS A 216 -4.67 -47.23 -19.44
CA CYS A 216 -4.93 -48.68 -19.47
C CYS A 216 -6.43 -49.04 -19.55
N LEU A 217 -7.33 -48.23 -18.99
CA LEU A 217 -8.78 -48.47 -19.03
C LEU A 217 -9.43 -48.01 -20.34
N PHE A 218 -9.06 -46.83 -20.84
CA PHE A 218 -9.86 -46.11 -21.86
C PHE A 218 -9.23 -46.06 -23.26
N SER A 219 -7.93 -46.30 -23.42
CA SER A 219 -7.25 -46.30 -24.74
C SER A 219 -7.83 -47.29 -25.77
N THR A 220 -8.59 -48.30 -25.32
CA THR A 220 -9.35 -49.22 -26.19
C THR A 220 -10.56 -48.58 -26.88
N ASN A 221 -10.84 -47.30 -26.64
CA ASN A 221 -11.96 -46.57 -27.21
C ASN A 221 -11.47 -45.63 -28.33
N THR A 222 -11.61 -46.05 -29.59
CA THR A 222 -11.21 -45.23 -30.76
C THR A 222 -12.00 -43.93 -30.93
N SER A 223 -13.11 -43.77 -30.21
CA SER A 223 -13.90 -42.52 -30.14
C SER A 223 -13.49 -41.59 -28.99
N ASP A 224 -12.41 -41.90 -28.26
CA ASP A 224 -11.91 -41.11 -27.14
C ASP A 224 -10.63 -40.35 -27.53
N PRO A 225 -10.66 -39.01 -27.66
CA PRO A 225 -9.49 -38.22 -27.99
C PRO A 225 -8.56 -37.96 -26.79
N TYR A 226 -9.02 -38.23 -25.56
CA TYR A 226 -8.34 -37.83 -24.32
C TYR A 226 -7.35 -38.92 -23.85
N PHE A 227 -7.78 -40.17 -23.82
CA PHE A 227 -6.99 -41.30 -23.28
C PHE A 227 -6.26 -42.14 -24.34
N ASN A 228 -6.07 -41.59 -25.54
CA ASN A 228 -5.43 -42.29 -26.67
C ASN A 228 -3.92 -42.50 -26.53
N THR A 229 -3.23 -41.69 -25.72
CA THR A 229 -1.79 -41.77 -25.44
C THR A 229 -1.51 -41.44 -23.99
N MET A 230 -0.34 -41.85 -23.47
CA MET A 230 0.07 -41.52 -22.10
C MET A 230 0.22 -40.01 -21.87
N GLU A 231 0.73 -39.26 -22.86
CA GLU A 231 0.84 -37.80 -22.77
C GLU A 231 -0.54 -37.14 -22.71
N ASN A 232 -1.44 -37.45 -23.66
CA ASN A 232 -2.78 -36.87 -23.66
C ASN A 232 -3.60 -37.29 -22.44
N SER A 233 -3.38 -38.49 -21.89
CA SER A 233 -4.00 -38.92 -20.62
C SER A 233 -3.56 -38.05 -19.45
N LEU A 234 -2.25 -37.76 -19.34
CA LEU A 234 -1.70 -36.90 -18.30
C LEU A 234 -2.18 -35.45 -18.45
N VAL A 235 -2.17 -34.91 -19.68
CA VAL A 235 -2.67 -33.55 -19.97
C VAL A 235 -4.17 -33.44 -19.69
N SER A 236 -4.97 -34.43 -20.10
CA SER A 236 -6.42 -34.43 -19.88
C SER A 236 -6.79 -34.50 -18.40
N LEU A 237 -6.02 -35.24 -17.58
CA LEU A 237 -6.18 -35.24 -16.13
C LEU A 237 -5.68 -33.95 -15.47
N PHE A 238 -4.58 -33.36 -15.94
CA PHE A 238 -4.13 -32.04 -15.46
C PHE A 238 -5.20 -30.96 -15.71
N VAL A 239 -5.90 -30.99 -16.85
CA VAL A 239 -7.02 -30.07 -17.13
C VAL A 239 -8.28 -30.44 -16.30
N LEU A 240 -8.51 -31.73 -16.03
CA LEU A 240 -9.61 -32.18 -15.16
C LEU A 240 -9.40 -31.80 -13.69
N LEU A 241 -8.15 -31.75 -13.22
CA LEU A 241 -7.81 -31.21 -11.90
C LEU A 241 -8.31 -29.77 -11.73
N THR A 242 -8.25 -28.96 -12.80
CA THR A 242 -8.78 -27.59 -12.81
C THR A 242 -10.28 -27.53 -13.13
N THR A 243 -10.94 -28.69 -13.30
CA THR A 243 -12.33 -28.89 -13.75
C THR A 243 -12.70 -28.33 -15.12
N ALA A 244 -11.74 -27.80 -15.89
CA ALA A 244 -12.03 -27.00 -17.09
C ALA A 244 -12.51 -27.82 -18.30
N ASN A 245 -12.42 -29.15 -18.27
CA ASN A 245 -12.90 -30.07 -19.31
C ASN A 245 -13.94 -31.08 -18.80
N PHE A 246 -14.56 -30.82 -17.64
CA PHE A 246 -15.66 -31.64 -17.11
C PHE A 246 -17.01 -31.02 -17.53
N PRO A 247 -17.95 -31.78 -18.12
CA PRO A 247 -18.02 -33.25 -18.16
C PRO A 247 -17.31 -33.92 -19.35
N ASP A 248 -16.88 -33.17 -20.36
CA ASP A 248 -16.56 -33.69 -21.69
C ASP A 248 -15.52 -34.82 -21.70
N VAL A 249 -14.46 -34.70 -20.90
CA VAL A 249 -13.40 -35.73 -20.74
C VAL A 249 -13.92 -37.10 -20.26
N MET A 250 -15.07 -37.13 -19.58
CA MET A 250 -15.71 -38.36 -19.12
C MET A 250 -16.69 -38.95 -20.14
N MET A 251 -17.25 -38.13 -21.05
CA MET A 251 -18.40 -38.51 -21.86
C MET A 251 -18.17 -39.71 -22.81
N PRO A 252 -17.03 -39.86 -23.52
CA PRO A 252 -16.77 -41.03 -24.36
C PRO A 252 -16.76 -42.34 -23.55
N ALA A 253 -16.11 -42.33 -22.38
CA ALA A 253 -16.01 -43.49 -21.49
C ALA A 253 -17.34 -43.82 -20.79
N TYR A 254 -18.11 -42.79 -20.38
CA TYR A 254 -19.42 -42.96 -19.72
C TYR A 254 -20.51 -43.44 -20.68
N SER A 255 -20.46 -43.01 -21.94
CA SER A 255 -21.34 -43.50 -23.01
C SER A 255 -21.15 -45.01 -23.25
N LYS A 256 -19.90 -45.48 -23.26
CA LYS A 256 -19.53 -46.89 -23.43
C LYS A 256 -19.87 -47.75 -22.19
N ASN A 257 -19.67 -47.23 -20.98
CA ASN A 257 -20.08 -47.89 -19.73
C ASN A 257 -20.37 -46.84 -18.64
N ARG A 258 -21.58 -46.90 -18.06
CA ARG A 258 -22.00 -45.96 -17.01
C ARG A 258 -21.13 -46.03 -15.75
N TRP A 259 -20.53 -47.20 -15.46
CA TRP A 259 -19.61 -47.36 -14.32
C TRP A 259 -18.28 -46.62 -14.49
N SER A 260 -17.92 -46.18 -15.70
CA SER A 260 -16.71 -45.38 -15.94
C SER A 260 -16.69 -44.08 -15.13
N CYS A 261 -17.86 -43.54 -14.72
CA CYS A 261 -17.90 -42.35 -13.87
C CYS A 261 -17.20 -42.53 -12.51
N VAL A 262 -17.09 -43.76 -12.00
CA VAL A 262 -16.43 -44.04 -10.71
C VAL A 262 -14.96 -43.61 -10.74
N PHE A 263 -14.26 -43.81 -11.86
CA PHE A 263 -12.88 -43.34 -12.04
C PHE A 263 -12.78 -41.82 -11.86
N PHE A 264 -13.60 -41.06 -12.58
CA PHE A 264 -13.59 -39.59 -12.55
C PHE A 264 -14.06 -39.02 -11.19
N ILE A 265 -15.04 -39.65 -10.56
CA ILE A 265 -15.53 -39.26 -9.22
C ILE A 265 -14.46 -39.51 -8.15
N VAL A 266 -13.77 -40.66 -8.18
CA VAL A 266 -12.67 -40.96 -7.24
C VAL A 266 -11.48 -40.04 -7.48
N TYR A 267 -11.12 -39.78 -8.75
CA TYR A 267 -10.07 -38.82 -9.12
C TYR A 267 -10.35 -37.44 -8.52
N LEU A 268 -11.51 -36.84 -8.81
CA LEU A 268 -11.89 -35.52 -8.29
C LEU A 268 -12.03 -35.49 -6.75
N SER A 269 -12.46 -36.58 -6.13
CA SER A 269 -12.57 -36.67 -4.67
C SER A 269 -11.21 -36.62 -3.97
N ILE A 270 -10.20 -37.29 -4.54
CA ILE A 270 -8.85 -37.34 -3.97
C ILE A 270 -8.05 -36.09 -4.37
N GLU A 271 -7.99 -35.77 -5.65
CA GLU A 271 -7.04 -34.79 -6.17
C GLU A 271 -7.54 -33.36 -5.98
N LEU A 272 -8.77 -33.07 -6.38
CA LEU A 272 -9.36 -31.73 -6.26
C LEU A 272 -9.89 -31.46 -4.84
N TYR A 273 -10.71 -32.34 -4.27
CA TYR A 273 -11.36 -32.03 -2.99
C TYR A 273 -10.48 -32.29 -1.77
N PHE A 274 -9.51 -33.20 -1.82
CA PHE A 274 -8.59 -33.46 -0.70
C PHE A 274 -7.21 -32.83 -0.92
N ILE A 275 -6.44 -33.24 -1.95
CA ILE A 275 -5.04 -32.81 -2.10
C ILE A 275 -4.92 -31.32 -2.44
N MET A 276 -5.67 -30.79 -3.42
CA MET A 276 -5.62 -29.36 -3.74
C MET A 276 -6.09 -28.46 -2.59
N ASN A 277 -7.12 -28.84 -1.84
CA ASN A 277 -7.53 -28.06 -0.67
C ASN A 277 -6.50 -28.12 0.49
N LEU A 278 -5.83 -29.26 0.67
CA LEU A 278 -4.72 -29.39 1.63
C LEU A 278 -3.51 -28.51 1.22
N LEU A 279 -3.17 -28.50 -0.07
CA LEU A 279 -2.14 -27.65 -0.67
C LEU A 279 -2.42 -26.16 -0.38
N LEU A 280 -3.67 -25.73 -0.53
CA LEU A 280 -4.10 -24.36 -0.23
C LEU A 280 -4.03 -24.02 1.27
N ALA A 281 -4.42 -24.94 2.15
CA ALA A 281 -4.34 -24.73 3.59
C ALA A 281 -2.89 -24.55 4.07
N VAL A 282 -1.98 -25.43 3.66
CA VAL A 282 -0.56 -25.35 4.07
C VAL A 282 0.13 -24.11 3.51
N VAL A 283 -0.21 -23.68 2.29
CA VAL A 283 0.24 -22.38 1.74
C VAL A 283 -0.25 -21.20 2.57
N PHE A 284 -1.51 -21.21 3.02
CA PHE A 284 -2.08 -20.14 3.84
C PHE A 284 -1.42 -20.06 5.21
N ASP A 285 -1.34 -21.17 5.95
CA ASP A 285 -0.79 -21.20 7.30
C ASP A 285 0.69 -20.80 7.32
N THR A 286 1.50 -21.34 6.41
CA THR A 286 2.93 -20.99 6.30
C THR A 286 3.15 -19.53 5.87
N PHE A 287 2.28 -18.96 5.03
CA PHE A 287 2.32 -17.54 4.69
C PHE A 287 1.95 -16.64 5.88
N ASN A 288 0.95 -17.05 6.68
CA ASN A 288 0.53 -16.31 7.88
C ASN A 288 1.64 -16.28 8.94
N ASP A 289 2.30 -17.40 9.21
CA ASP A 289 3.45 -17.45 10.13
C ASP A 289 4.60 -16.55 9.65
N VAL A 290 4.88 -16.53 8.34
CA VAL A 290 5.89 -15.64 7.76
C VAL A 290 5.49 -14.16 7.86
N GLU A 291 4.20 -13.79 7.72
CA GLU A 291 3.73 -12.43 8.03
C GLU A 291 3.85 -12.11 9.53
N LYS A 292 3.39 -12.99 10.42
CA LYS A 292 3.45 -12.86 11.88
C LYS A 292 4.87 -12.63 12.37
N MET A 293 5.82 -13.48 11.95
CA MET A 293 7.23 -13.35 12.29
C MET A 293 7.86 -12.09 11.70
N LYS A 294 7.48 -11.69 10.47
CA LYS A 294 7.98 -10.41 9.93
C LYS A 294 7.38 -9.19 10.63
N PHE A 295 6.14 -9.29 11.15
CA PHE A 295 5.52 -8.25 11.97
C PHE A 295 6.20 -8.14 13.35
N LYS A 296 6.46 -9.25 14.06
CA LYS A 296 7.29 -9.28 15.27
C LYS A 296 8.64 -8.58 15.03
N SER A 297 9.35 -8.97 13.97
CA SER A 297 10.61 -8.33 13.55
C SER A 297 10.48 -6.81 13.31
N LEU A 298 9.42 -6.35 12.64
CA LEU A 298 9.18 -4.91 12.39
C LEU A 298 8.87 -4.13 13.69
N LEU A 299 8.13 -4.74 14.61
CA LEU A 299 7.72 -4.14 15.87
C LEU A 299 8.92 -3.99 16.84
N LEU A 300 9.74 -5.03 16.96
CA LEU A 300 10.95 -5.00 17.79
C LEU A 300 12.03 -4.06 17.21
N HIS A 301 12.18 -3.99 15.88
CA HIS A 301 13.08 -3.02 15.24
C HIS A 301 12.69 -1.57 15.55
N LYS A 302 11.37 -1.27 15.53
CA LYS A 302 10.86 0.05 15.96
C LYS A 302 11.09 0.33 17.44
N ARG A 303 10.97 -0.68 18.30
CA ARG A 303 11.24 -0.53 19.73
C ARG A 303 12.72 -0.19 19.97
N SER A 304 13.63 -0.96 19.38
CA SER A 304 15.08 -0.72 19.43
C SER A 304 15.47 0.69 18.96
N ALA A 305 14.86 1.21 17.88
CA ALA A 305 15.06 2.59 17.45
C ALA A 305 14.64 3.64 18.49
N ILE A 306 13.53 3.40 19.19
CA ILE A 306 13.06 4.26 20.30
C ILE A 306 14.03 4.17 21.48
N ASP A 307 14.53 2.98 21.82
CA ASP A 307 15.50 2.79 22.91
C ASP A 307 16.81 3.56 22.64
N HIS A 308 17.38 3.46 21.44
CA HIS A 308 18.57 4.22 21.03
C HIS A 308 18.33 5.74 21.03
N ALA A 309 17.21 6.19 20.46
CA ALA A 309 16.87 7.62 20.43
C ALA A 309 16.62 8.18 21.84
N PHE A 310 16.00 7.42 22.74
CA PHE A 310 15.80 7.83 24.13
C PHE A 310 17.14 7.99 24.86
N GLN A 311 18.08 7.05 24.69
CA GLN A 311 19.42 7.13 25.28
C GLN A 311 20.20 8.38 24.82
N LEU A 312 20.08 8.78 23.55
CA LEU A 312 20.72 9.99 23.01
C LEU A 312 20.08 11.31 23.50
N LEU A 313 18.77 11.28 23.79
CA LEU A 313 18.00 12.45 24.23
C LEU A 313 18.13 12.69 25.74
N VAL A 314 18.36 11.65 26.53
CA VAL A 314 18.54 11.73 27.99
C VAL A 314 19.90 12.35 28.34
N SER A 315 19.93 13.21 29.37
CA SER A 315 21.16 13.89 29.81
C SER A 315 21.89 13.06 30.86
N ARG A 316 23.23 12.98 30.77
CA ARG A 316 24.10 12.41 31.84
C ARG A 316 23.88 13.04 33.22
N GLN A 317 23.32 14.25 33.31
CA GLN A 317 22.99 14.92 34.56
C GLN A 317 21.56 14.64 35.08
N ARG A 318 20.68 14.07 34.24
CA ARG A 318 19.28 13.73 34.57
C ARG A 318 18.84 12.49 33.78
N PRO A 319 19.11 11.27 34.27
CA PRO A 319 18.77 10.03 33.57
C PRO A 319 17.27 9.72 33.51
N MET A 320 16.44 10.42 34.29
CA MET A 320 15.05 10.03 34.59
C MET A 320 14.01 10.33 33.50
N GLY A 321 14.36 10.97 32.38
CA GLY A 321 13.41 11.19 31.27
C GLY A 321 13.74 12.33 30.32
N VAL A 322 12.95 12.44 29.25
CA VAL A 322 13.10 13.45 28.19
C VAL A 322 12.26 14.70 28.51
N SER A 323 12.92 15.86 28.59
CA SER A 323 12.23 17.14 28.79
C SER A 323 11.64 17.71 27.50
N LEU A 324 10.67 18.62 27.63
CA LEU A 324 10.07 19.36 26.50
C LEU A 324 11.13 20.03 25.61
N LYS A 325 12.25 20.50 26.16
CA LYS A 325 13.36 21.10 25.40
C LYS A 325 14.06 20.09 24.48
N GLN A 326 14.32 18.88 24.97
CA GLN A 326 14.95 17.81 24.18
C GLN A 326 13.98 17.26 23.13
N PHE A 327 12.71 17.10 23.49
CA PHE A 327 11.66 16.70 22.56
C PHE A 327 11.42 17.74 21.45
N ASP A 328 11.42 19.04 21.77
CA ASP A 328 11.32 20.10 20.77
C ASP A 328 12.52 20.12 19.81
N GLY A 329 13.72 19.85 20.33
CA GLY A 329 14.94 19.65 19.56
C GLY A 329 14.80 18.53 18.53
N LEU A 330 14.47 17.32 19.00
CA LEU A 330 14.20 16.15 18.16
C LEU A 330 13.17 16.45 17.05
N MET A 331 12.04 17.06 17.42
CA MET A 331 10.94 17.31 16.49
C MET A 331 11.31 18.25 15.33
N ARG A 332 12.32 19.13 15.50
CA ARG A 332 12.81 20.00 14.41
C ARG A 332 13.45 19.18 13.28
N PHE A 333 14.15 18.10 13.60
CA PHE A 333 14.79 17.23 12.61
C PHE A 333 13.85 16.12 12.13
N TYR A 334 13.09 15.49 13.03
CA TYR A 334 12.17 14.41 12.67
C TYR A 334 10.94 14.91 11.87
N ARG A 335 10.36 16.07 12.21
CA ARG A 335 9.20 16.67 11.50
C ARG A 335 9.31 18.21 11.40
N PRO A 336 10.22 18.77 10.57
CA PRO A 336 10.51 20.21 10.49
C PRO A 336 9.31 21.12 10.16
N ARG A 337 8.25 20.60 9.52
CA ARG A 337 7.05 21.37 9.16
C ARG A 337 6.01 21.48 10.29
N MET A 338 6.31 21.03 11.50
CA MET A 338 5.37 20.93 12.63
C MET A 338 5.39 22.20 13.50
N SER A 339 4.21 22.80 13.78
CA SER A 339 4.14 24.05 14.56
C SER A 339 4.57 23.86 16.03
N ALA A 340 4.96 24.93 16.71
CA ALA A 340 5.34 24.85 18.13
C ALA A 340 4.17 24.40 19.02
N ARG A 341 2.94 24.89 18.74
CA ARG A 341 1.71 24.37 19.35
C ARG A 341 1.57 22.86 19.18
N ASP A 342 1.72 22.36 17.96
CA ASP A 342 1.45 20.94 17.67
C ASP A 342 2.53 20.03 18.27
N ARG A 343 3.79 20.48 18.34
CA ARG A 343 4.88 19.81 19.06
C ARG A 343 4.63 19.75 20.57
N PHE A 344 4.15 20.85 21.16
CA PHE A 344 3.72 20.85 22.56
C PHE A 344 2.54 19.89 22.81
N LEU A 345 1.54 19.86 21.92
CA LEU A 345 0.41 18.93 22.01
C LEU A 345 0.85 17.46 21.92
N THR A 346 1.78 17.10 21.03
CA THR A 346 2.31 15.71 21.00
C THR A 346 3.13 15.37 22.25
N TYR A 347 3.85 16.32 22.84
CA TYR A 347 4.54 16.11 24.12
C TYR A 347 3.53 15.79 25.24
N LYS A 348 2.48 16.61 25.38
CA LYS A 348 1.43 16.38 26.40
C LYS A 348 0.63 15.10 26.14
N ALA A 349 0.42 14.72 24.87
CA ALA A 349 -0.25 13.47 24.49
C ALA A 349 0.58 12.20 24.72
N LEU A 350 1.92 12.29 24.68
CA LEU A 350 2.80 11.19 25.09
C LEU A 350 2.82 11.00 26.61
N ASN A 351 2.68 12.08 27.37
CA ASN A 351 2.81 12.11 28.82
C ASN A 351 1.60 11.51 29.55
N THR A 352 1.40 10.19 29.43
CA THR A 352 0.34 9.47 30.14
C THR A 352 0.58 9.32 31.63
N SER A 353 1.81 9.50 32.11
CA SER A 353 2.16 9.50 33.53
C SER A 353 1.93 10.83 34.26
N GLY A 354 1.71 11.94 33.53
CA GLY A 354 1.58 13.28 34.10
C GLY A 354 2.87 13.87 34.69
N ALA A 355 4.01 13.19 34.47
CA ALA A 355 5.31 13.59 35.01
C ALA A 355 5.89 14.84 34.31
N PRO A 356 6.81 15.60 34.93
CA PRO A 356 7.46 16.75 34.28
C PRO A 356 8.45 16.39 33.17
N MET A 357 8.69 15.09 32.93
CA MET A 357 9.58 14.55 31.89
C MET A 357 8.99 13.24 31.37
N LEU A 358 9.17 12.91 30.09
CA LEU A 358 8.67 11.66 29.51
C LEU A 358 9.53 10.47 29.96
N SER A 359 8.87 9.43 30.49
CA SER A 359 9.49 8.13 30.75
C SER A 359 9.72 7.35 29.45
N LEU A 360 10.55 6.31 29.48
CA LEU A 360 10.72 5.40 28.34
C LEU A 360 9.40 4.70 27.96
N GLN A 361 8.57 4.36 28.96
CA GLN A 361 7.28 3.70 28.76
C GLN A 361 6.24 4.63 28.11
N ASP A 362 6.25 5.92 28.45
CA ASP A 362 5.49 6.95 27.73
C ASP A 362 6.03 7.12 26.30
N PHE A 363 7.37 7.12 26.14
CA PHE A 363 8.04 7.34 24.86
C PHE A 363 7.88 6.19 23.86
N TYR A 364 7.61 4.94 24.27
CA TYR A 364 7.28 3.86 23.33
C TYR A 364 6.06 4.15 22.43
N LYS A 365 5.15 5.03 22.86
CA LYS A 365 3.99 5.48 22.06
C LYS A 365 4.35 6.49 20.95
N PHE A 366 5.64 6.81 20.76
CA PHE A 366 6.15 7.84 19.85
C PHE A 366 5.53 7.78 18.44
N TYR A 367 5.59 6.63 17.77
CA TYR A 367 5.10 6.49 16.40
C TYR A 367 3.57 6.61 16.29
N GLU A 368 2.83 6.32 17.36
CA GLU A 368 1.37 6.45 17.38
C GLU A 368 0.92 7.91 17.55
N VAL A 369 1.60 8.65 18.44
CA VAL A 369 1.20 10.01 18.83
C VAL A 369 1.76 11.07 17.88
N THR A 370 2.98 10.89 17.36
CA THR A 370 3.57 11.82 16.37
C THR A 370 2.82 11.83 15.03
N GLY A 371 2.05 10.79 14.73
CA GLY A 371 1.17 10.70 13.56
C GLY A 371 -0.12 11.54 13.62
N LEU A 372 -0.46 12.12 14.77
CA LEU A 372 -1.71 12.85 14.99
C LEU A 372 -1.73 14.23 14.31
N LYS A 373 -2.88 14.58 13.72
CA LYS A 373 -3.17 15.94 13.25
C LYS A 373 -4.09 16.62 14.27
N TRP A 374 -3.57 17.67 14.92
CA TRP A 374 -4.27 18.41 15.96
C TRP A 374 -5.24 19.45 15.41
N LYS A 375 -6.45 19.50 15.98
CA LYS A 375 -7.42 20.59 15.81
C LYS A 375 -7.96 21.01 17.18
N ALA A 376 -8.28 22.29 17.37
CA ALA A 376 -9.04 22.72 18.54
C ALA A 376 -10.48 22.18 18.46
N ARG A 377 -11.07 21.78 19.59
CA ARG A 377 -12.47 21.37 19.71
C ARG A 377 -13.40 22.60 19.62
N ARG A 378 -13.60 23.13 18.42
CA ARG A 378 -14.50 24.28 18.19
C ARG A 378 -15.95 23.84 18.32
N SER A 379 -16.61 24.26 19.39
CA SER A 379 -18.04 24.01 19.63
C SER A 379 -18.92 24.98 18.84
N GLY A 380 -19.18 24.65 17.56
CA GLY A 380 -20.31 25.20 16.83
C GLY A 380 -20.13 26.56 16.14
N GLU A 381 -18.90 26.98 15.81
CA GLU A 381 -18.69 28.03 14.80
C GLU A 381 -19.24 27.56 13.44
N HIS A 382 -20.40 28.06 13.04
CA HIS A 382 -20.94 27.86 11.70
C HIS A 382 -20.34 28.90 10.75
N TRP A 383 -20.09 28.51 9.49
CA TRP A 383 -19.55 29.42 8.47
C TRP A 383 -20.43 30.64 8.17
N PHE A 384 -21.69 30.61 8.62
CA PHE A 384 -22.69 31.66 8.46
C PHE A 384 -22.91 32.54 9.70
N ASP A 385 -22.15 32.34 10.80
CA ASP A 385 -22.29 33.16 12.01
C ASP A 385 -21.80 34.61 11.81
N ASP A 386 -20.86 34.82 10.87
CA ASP A 386 -20.39 36.15 10.44
C ASP A 386 -21.34 36.88 9.46
N LEU A 387 -22.46 36.26 9.05
CA LEU A 387 -23.37 36.82 8.04
C LEU A 387 -24.44 37.74 8.64
N PRO A 388 -24.93 38.76 7.87
CA PRO A 388 -26.00 39.63 8.33
C PRO A 388 -27.28 38.86 8.67
N HIS A 389 -28.03 39.35 9.66
CA HIS A 389 -29.12 38.64 10.34
C HIS A 389 -30.18 38.01 9.42
N THR A 390 -30.45 38.59 8.25
CA THR A 390 -31.37 38.03 7.24
C THR A 390 -30.80 36.75 6.59
N ALA A 391 -29.54 36.77 6.19
CA ALA A 391 -28.84 35.60 5.64
C ALA A 391 -28.58 34.53 6.72
N PHE A 392 -28.20 34.94 7.93
CA PHE A 392 -28.08 34.04 9.09
C PHE A 392 -29.35 33.22 9.33
N LEU A 393 -30.53 33.87 9.31
CA LEU A 393 -31.81 33.18 9.50
C LEU A 393 -32.08 32.13 8.41
N ILE A 394 -31.73 32.43 7.15
CA ILE A 394 -31.86 31.52 6.01
C ILE A 394 -30.94 30.31 6.17
N PHE A 395 -29.63 30.52 6.41
CA PHE A 395 -28.68 29.42 6.55
C PHE A 395 -28.93 28.58 7.80
N LYS A 396 -29.36 29.17 8.91
CA LYS A 396 -29.83 28.45 10.11
C LYS A 396 -31.05 27.57 9.82
N GLY A 397 -31.99 28.05 8.99
CA GLY A 397 -33.12 27.26 8.50
C GLY A 397 -32.68 26.08 7.62
N ILE A 398 -31.77 26.31 6.67
CA ILE A 398 -31.20 25.25 5.81
C ILE A 398 -30.43 24.22 6.65
N HIS A 399 -29.63 24.65 7.63
CA HIS A 399 -28.92 23.76 8.54
C HIS A 399 -29.88 22.83 9.29
N LEU A 400 -30.95 23.38 9.87
CA LEU A 400 -31.97 22.61 10.59
C LEU A 400 -32.69 21.61 9.67
N LEU A 401 -33.04 22.03 8.45
CA LEU A 401 -33.68 21.18 7.45
C LEU A 401 -32.76 20.01 7.02
N VAL A 402 -31.51 20.30 6.66
CA VAL A 402 -30.52 19.29 6.22
C VAL A 402 -30.17 18.30 7.32
N LYS A 403 -30.10 18.77 8.58
CA LYS A 403 -29.83 17.92 9.76
C LYS A 403 -31.05 17.10 10.19
N SER A 404 -32.24 17.37 9.66
CA SER A 404 -33.45 16.63 10.01
C SER A 404 -33.42 15.19 9.49
N LYS A 405 -33.90 14.24 10.31
CA LYS A 405 -34.07 12.83 9.88
C LYS A 405 -35.06 12.72 8.70
N ALA A 406 -36.06 13.60 8.66
CA ALA A 406 -37.06 13.65 7.58
C ALA A 406 -36.40 13.90 6.21
N PHE A 407 -35.51 14.88 6.09
CA PHE A 407 -34.79 15.16 4.84
C PHE A 407 -33.98 13.94 4.35
N GLN A 408 -33.31 13.24 5.27
CA GLN A 408 -32.57 12.01 4.94
C GLN A 408 -33.48 10.90 4.42
N TYR A 409 -34.62 10.64 5.08
CA TYR A 409 -35.59 9.64 4.63
C TYR A 409 -36.22 10.02 3.28
N THR A 410 -36.56 11.29 3.04
CA THR A 410 -37.06 11.76 1.74
C THR A 410 -36.06 11.47 0.63
N MET A 411 -34.77 11.72 0.83
CA MET A 411 -33.75 11.42 -0.19
C MET A 411 -33.59 9.92 -0.43
N TYR A 412 -33.70 9.08 0.59
CA TYR A 412 -33.74 7.62 0.41
C TYR A 412 -34.97 7.15 -0.38
N VAL A 413 -36.14 7.76 -0.16
CA VAL A 413 -37.36 7.49 -0.93
C VAL A 413 -37.19 7.93 -2.40
N VAL A 414 -36.60 9.09 -2.67
CA VAL A 414 -36.28 9.53 -4.05
C VAL A 414 -35.35 8.54 -4.75
N VAL A 415 -34.29 8.08 -4.09
CA VAL A 415 -33.37 7.06 -4.65
C VAL A 415 -34.10 5.74 -4.93
N ALA A 416 -34.99 5.30 -4.04
CA ALA A 416 -35.79 4.10 -4.24
C ALA A 416 -36.77 4.23 -5.42
N ILE A 417 -37.47 5.36 -5.55
CA ILE A 417 -38.38 5.65 -6.67
C ILE A 417 -37.61 5.70 -8.00
N ASN A 418 -36.42 6.32 -8.02
CA ASN A 418 -35.54 6.34 -9.20
C ASN A 418 -35.11 4.90 -9.59
N GLY A 419 -34.75 4.06 -8.62
CA GLY A 419 -34.42 2.65 -8.87
C GLY A 419 -35.57 1.83 -9.46
N VAL A 420 -36.79 2.00 -8.93
CA VAL A 420 -38.00 1.38 -9.48
C VAL A 420 -38.31 1.94 -10.87
N TRP A 421 -38.16 3.24 -11.09
CA TRP A 421 -38.37 3.86 -12.40
C TRP A 421 -37.40 3.30 -13.45
N ILE A 422 -36.11 3.23 -13.17
CA ILE A 422 -35.10 2.64 -14.07
C ILE A 422 -35.47 1.20 -14.42
N LEU A 423 -35.94 0.40 -13.45
CA LEU A 423 -36.35 -0.99 -13.67
C LEU A 423 -37.61 -1.13 -14.55
N VAL A 424 -38.59 -0.25 -14.38
CA VAL A 424 -39.79 -0.21 -15.23
C VAL A 424 -39.43 0.27 -16.64
N GLU A 425 -38.57 1.28 -16.76
CA GLU A 425 -38.11 1.83 -18.04
C GLU A 425 -37.32 0.78 -18.85
N THR A 426 -36.42 0.02 -18.22
CA THR A 426 -35.71 -1.07 -18.92
C THR A 426 -36.61 -2.23 -19.30
N TYR A 427 -37.62 -2.58 -18.49
CA TYR A 427 -38.60 -3.60 -18.85
C TYR A 427 -39.48 -3.17 -20.04
N GLN A 428 -39.88 -1.90 -20.10
CA GLN A 428 -40.64 -1.34 -21.23
C GLN A 428 -39.81 -1.24 -22.52
N LEU A 429 -38.51 -0.97 -22.43
CA LEU A 429 -37.58 -0.91 -23.57
C LEU A 429 -37.19 -2.29 -24.15
N ASN A 430 -37.71 -3.39 -23.59
CA ASN A 430 -37.37 -4.75 -24.00
C ASN A 430 -37.87 -5.15 -25.40
N SER A 431 -38.64 -4.29 -26.09
CA SER A 431 -39.04 -4.46 -27.50
C SER A 431 -37.99 -3.99 -28.52
N GLY A 432 -36.76 -3.69 -28.07
CA GLY A 432 -35.63 -3.30 -28.91
C GLY A 432 -34.99 -2.01 -28.43
N PHE A 433 -33.78 -2.11 -27.87
CA PHE A 433 -33.03 -0.98 -27.32
C PHE A 433 -32.42 -0.11 -28.44
N SER A 434 -33.27 0.62 -29.15
CA SER A 434 -32.83 1.70 -30.03
C SER A 434 -32.25 2.82 -29.16
N TRP A 435 -30.98 3.16 -29.38
CA TRP A 435 -30.28 4.27 -28.70
C TRP A 435 -30.89 5.62 -29.10
N SER A 436 -32.02 5.99 -28.51
CA SER A 436 -32.62 7.31 -28.68
C SER A 436 -31.67 8.35 -28.11
N LYS A 437 -31.09 9.22 -28.97
CA LYS A 437 -30.21 10.33 -28.55
C LYS A 437 -30.90 11.32 -27.59
N LEU A 438 -32.22 11.26 -27.49
CA LEU A 438 -33.05 11.98 -26.53
C LEU A 438 -32.83 11.45 -25.11
N VAL A 439 -32.25 12.27 -24.24
CA VAL A 439 -32.14 12.01 -22.80
C VAL A 439 -33.55 11.87 -22.19
N PRO A 440 -33.86 10.81 -21.43
CA PRO A 440 -35.14 10.69 -20.73
C PRO A 440 -35.39 11.87 -19.79
N TRP A 441 -36.59 12.48 -19.86
CA TRP A 441 -36.98 13.59 -18.98
C TRP A 441 -36.91 13.18 -17.49
N SER A 442 -37.18 11.90 -17.19
CA SER A 442 -37.03 11.27 -15.88
C SER A 442 -35.62 11.47 -15.29
N TYR A 443 -34.57 11.29 -16.10
CA TYR A 443 -33.18 11.47 -15.69
C TYR A 443 -32.89 12.94 -15.33
N ILE A 444 -33.42 13.90 -16.10
CA ILE A 444 -33.26 15.33 -15.83
C ILE A 444 -33.95 15.71 -14.51
N VAL A 445 -35.15 15.17 -14.24
CA VAL A 445 -35.87 15.38 -12.98
C VAL A 445 -35.08 14.80 -11.78
N PHE A 446 -34.59 13.57 -11.86
CA PHE A 446 -33.81 13.01 -10.74
C PHE A 446 -32.46 13.72 -10.56
N LEU A 447 -31.75 14.07 -11.64
CA LEU A 447 -30.48 14.80 -11.57
C LEU A 447 -30.64 16.20 -10.96
N THR A 448 -31.71 16.93 -11.31
CA THR A 448 -31.99 18.24 -10.70
C THR A 448 -32.33 18.13 -9.22
N ILE A 449 -33.09 17.10 -8.79
CA ILE A 449 -33.33 16.83 -7.36
C ILE A 449 -32.01 16.56 -6.61
N TYR A 450 -31.11 15.72 -7.15
CA TYR A 450 -29.80 15.47 -6.54
C TYR A 450 -28.88 16.70 -6.56
N GLY A 451 -28.97 17.55 -7.58
CA GLY A 451 -28.27 18.84 -7.62
C GLY A 451 -28.71 19.77 -6.49
N VAL A 452 -30.02 19.91 -6.29
CA VAL A 452 -30.60 20.71 -5.20
C VAL A 452 -30.25 20.12 -3.83
N GLU A 453 -30.29 18.79 -3.66
CA GLU A 453 -29.84 18.10 -2.44
C GLU A 453 -28.39 18.47 -2.08
N VAL A 454 -27.47 18.37 -3.04
CA VAL A 454 -26.04 18.66 -2.84
C VAL A 454 -25.82 20.14 -2.52
N LEU A 455 -26.48 21.05 -3.22
CA LEU A 455 -26.42 22.48 -2.93
C LEU A 455 -26.93 22.82 -1.51
N LEU A 456 -28.11 22.31 -1.13
CA LEU A 456 -28.66 22.51 0.21
C LEU A 456 -27.73 21.95 1.29
N LYS A 457 -27.17 20.76 1.10
CA LYS A 457 -26.22 20.15 2.05
C LYS A 457 -24.94 20.99 2.19
N ILE A 458 -24.35 21.48 1.10
CA ILE A 458 -23.15 22.32 1.13
C ILE A 458 -23.43 23.66 1.83
N SER A 459 -24.56 24.32 1.54
CA SER A 459 -24.97 25.56 2.22
C SER A 459 -25.26 25.34 3.71
N GLY A 460 -25.99 24.29 4.08
CA GLY A 460 -26.41 24.02 5.45
C GLY A 460 -25.28 23.53 6.37
N LEU A 461 -24.38 22.67 5.88
CA LEU A 461 -23.27 22.14 6.66
C LEU A 461 -21.99 22.99 6.56
N GLY A 462 -21.85 23.74 5.46
CA GLY A 462 -20.60 24.40 5.07
C GLY A 462 -19.66 23.43 4.33
N PRO A 463 -18.86 23.90 3.36
CA PRO A 463 -18.02 23.03 2.53
C PRO A 463 -17.08 22.11 3.33
N VAL A 464 -16.48 22.61 4.42
CA VAL A 464 -15.50 21.86 5.22
C VAL A 464 -16.12 20.66 5.95
N ALA A 465 -17.35 20.79 6.45
CA ALA A 465 -18.09 19.70 7.10
C ALA A 465 -18.90 18.85 6.09
N TYR A 466 -19.17 19.38 4.90
CA TYR A 466 -19.71 18.58 3.80
C TYR A 466 -18.67 17.56 3.31
N PHE A 467 -17.47 18.03 2.95
CA PHE A 467 -16.41 17.21 2.37
C PHE A 467 -15.61 16.37 3.39
N SER A 468 -15.84 16.52 4.70
CA SER A 468 -15.27 15.62 5.72
C SER A 468 -15.85 14.20 5.63
N SER A 469 -17.09 14.06 5.15
CA SER A 469 -17.77 12.77 5.00
C SER A 469 -17.55 12.19 3.60
N GLY A 470 -16.85 11.06 3.51
CA GLY A 470 -16.63 10.34 2.24
C GLY A 470 -17.93 9.97 1.51
N TRP A 471 -19.03 9.78 2.25
CA TRP A 471 -20.35 9.51 1.68
C TRP A 471 -21.01 10.74 1.04
N ASN A 472 -20.74 11.96 1.54
CA ASN A 472 -21.16 13.21 0.89
C ASN A 472 -20.25 13.55 -0.30
N LEU A 473 -18.94 13.28 -0.19
CA LEU A 473 -18.01 13.38 -1.31
C LEU A 473 -18.44 12.44 -2.47
N PHE A 474 -18.88 11.21 -2.18
CA PHE A 474 -19.45 10.32 -3.19
C PHE A 474 -20.71 10.89 -3.85
N ASP A 475 -21.67 11.42 -3.08
CA ASP A 475 -22.89 12.04 -3.64
C ASP A 475 -22.53 13.20 -4.56
N PHE A 476 -21.59 14.05 -4.15
CA PHE A 476 -21.09 15.18 -4.93
C PHE A 476 -20.44 14.70 -6.23
N SER A 477 -19.46 13.79 -6.17
CA SER A 477 -18.75 13.30 -7.35
C SER A 477 -19.68 12.65 -8.37
N VAL A 478 -20.63 11.81 -7.94
CA VAL A 478 -21.62 11.20 -8.86
C VAL A 478 -22.56 12.25 -9.46
N THR A 479 -22.97 13.26 -8.69
CA THR A 479 -23.85 14.34 -9.19
C THR A 479 -23.12 15.24 -10.19
N VAL A 480 -21.89 15.66 -9.88
CA VAL A 480 -21.05 16.50 -10.75
C VAL A 480 -20.69 15.76 -12.04
N PHE A 481 -20.34 14.48 -11.96
CA PHE A 481 -20.05 13.68 -13.15
C PHE A 481 -21.29 13.52 -14.04
N ALA A 482 -22.47 13.29 -13.46
CA ALA A 482 -23.73 13.23 -14.19
C ALA A 482 -24.14 14.56 -14.85
N PHE A 483 -23.90 15.71 -14.20
CA PHE A 483 -24.04 17.03 -14.83
C PHE A 483 -23.03 17.24 -15.96
N LEU A 484 -21.76 16.85 -15.77
CA LEU A 484 -20.73 16.96 -16.80
C LEU A 484 -21.08 16.14 -18.04
N GLY A 485 -21.63 14.93 -17.86
CA GLY A 485 -22.14 14.10 -18.97
C GLY A 485 -23.31 14.73 -19.70
N LEU A 486 -24.28 15.31 -18.97
CA LEU A 486 -25.41 16.02 -19.59
C LEU A 486 -24.94 17.25 -20.39
N ILE A 487 -23.98 18.01 -19.86
CA ILE A 487 -23.39 19.18 -20.53
C ILE A 487 -22.58 18.75 -21.77
N ALA A 488 -21.76 17.69 -21.67
CA ALA A 488 -20.99 17.17 -22.80
C ALA A 488 -21.90 16.66 -23.94
N LEU A 489 -23.01 15.99 -23.59
CA LEU A 489 -24.01 15.56 -24.56
C LEU A 489 -24.76 16.74 -25.21
N ALA A 490 -25.00 17.82 -24.47
CA ALA A 490 -25.54 19.08 -25.02
C ALA A 490 -24.55 19.84 -25.93
N PHE A 491 -23.27 19.43 -25.99
CA PHE A 491 -22.26 19.89 -26.94
C PHE A 491 -21.93 18.83 -28.02
N ASP A 492 -22.89 17.95 -28.32
CA ASP A 492 -22.80 16.86 -29.31
C ASP A 492 -21.58 15.94 -29.14
N LYS A 493 -21.06 15.80 -27.92
CA LYS A 493 -19.93 14.90 -27.62
C LYS A 493 -20.42 13.47 -27.38
N GLU A 494 -20.84 12.82 -28.46
CA GLU A 494 -21.32 11.42 -28.50
C GLU A 494 -20.50 10.45 -27.60
N PRO A 495 -19.16 10.49 -27.53
CA PRO A 495 -18.39 9.58 -26.68
C PRO A 495 -18.67 9.69 -25.17
N PHE A 496 -19.32 10.76 -24.70
CA PHE A 496 -19.67 10.95 -23.28
C PHE A 496 -21.05 10.37 -22.90
N TYR A 497 -21.79 9.81 -23.87
CA TYR A 497 -23.11 9.21 -23.59
C TYR A 497 -23.05 8.08 -22.54
N PHE A 498 -21.92 7.39 -22.37
CA PHE A 498 -21.75 6.38 -21.32
C PHE A 498 -22.04 6.92 -19.91
N ILE A 499 -21.86 8.22 -19.66
CA ILE A 499 -22.14 8.83 -18.36
C ILE A 499 -23.65 8.76 -18.04
N VAL A 500 -24.51 8.85 -19.07
CA VAL A 500 -25.96 8.67 -18.93
C VAL A 500 -26.31 7.18 -18.70
N ILE A 501 -25.59 6.26 -19.34
CA ILE A 501 -25.72 4.81 -19.09
C ILE A 501 -25.40 4.46 -17.62
N LEU A 502 -24.42 5.14 -17.02
CA LEU A 502 -24.01 4.95 -15.62
C LEU A 502 -25.01 5.48 -14.57
N ARG A 503 -26.21 5.91 -14.98
CA ARG A 503 -27.30 6.31 -14.05
C ARG A 503 -27.58 5.32 -12.89
N PRO A 504 -27.47 3.98 -13.01
CA PRO A 504 -27.68 3.07 -11.87
C PRO A 504 -26.67 3.23 -10.73
N LEU A 505 -25.50 3.85 -10.95
CA LEU A 505 -24.54 4.15 -9.87
C LEU A 505 -25.14 5.09 -8.81
N GLN A 506 -26.16 5.89 -9.16
CA GLN A 506 -26.92 6.72 -8.22
C GLN A 506 -27.63 5.86 -7.15
N LEU A 507 -27.96 4.59 -7.45
CA LEU A 507 -28.63 3.67 -6.54
C LEU A 507 -27.69 3.12 -5.45
N LEU A 508 -26.37 3.23 -5.61
CA LEU A 508 -25.39 2.89 -4.56
C LEU A 508 -25.59 3.74 -3.28
N ARG A 509 -26.26 4.89 -3.39
CA ARG A 509 -26.70 5.70 -2.24
C ARG A 509 -27.62 4.91 -1.29
N LEU A 510 -28.36 3.92 -1.79
CA LEU A 510 -29.24 3.07 -0.99
C LEU A 510 -28.48 2.20 0.03
N PHE A 511 -27.21 1.84 -0.27
CA PHE A 511 -26.36 1.07 0.65
C PHE A 511 -26.06 1.82 1.95
N LYS A 512 -26.17 3.16 1.95
CA LYS A 512 -26.03 4.00 3.16
C LYS A 512 -27.06 3.68 4.25
N ILE A 513 -28.21 3.12 3.90
CA ILE A 513 -29.33 2.88 4.84
C ILE A 513 -28.97 1.82 5.88
N LYS A 514 -28.27 0.75 5.48
CA LYS A 514 -28.01 -0.43 6.33
C LYS A 514 -26.56 -0.43 6.79
N GLN A 515 -26.32 -0.26 8.10
CA GLN A 515 -24.97 -0.21 8.69
C GLN A 515 -24.06 -1.37 8.23
N ARG A 516 -24.59 -2.59 8.01
CA ARG A 516 -23.78 -3.72 7.49
C ARG A 516 -23.13 -3.41 6.14
N TYR A 517 -23.79 -2.71 5.22
CA TYR A 517 -23.19 -2.31 3.94
C TYR A 517 -22.22 -1.14 4.08
N ARG A 518 -22.48 -0.21 5.01
CA ARG A 518 -21.51 0.85 5.38
C ARG A 518 -20.21 0.21 5.87
N ASN A 519 -20.27 -0.59 6.93
CA ASN A 519 -19.10 -1.30 7.49
C ASN A 519 -18.33 -2.12 6.43
N VAL A 520 -19.01 -2.75 5.47
CA VAL A 520 -18.40 -3.51 4.35
C VAL A 520 -17.65 -2.62 3.35
N LEU A 521 -18.13 -1.41 3.10
CA LEU A 521 -17.43 -0.46 2.21
C LEU A 521 -16.33 0.28 2.98
N ASP A 522 -16.55 0.61 4.25
CA ASP A 522 -15.54 1.24 5.11
C ASP A 522 -14.37 0.27 5.41
N THR A 523 -14.63 -1.05 5.55
CA THR A 523 -13.57 -2.09 5.58
C THR A 523 -12.82 -2.14 4.24
N MET A 524 -13.53 -2.14 3.11
CA MET A 524 -12.92 -2.21 1.77
C MET A 524 -12.01 -1.02 1.49
N PHE A 525 -12.44 0.22 1.75
CA PHE A 525 -11.61 1.41 1.51
C PHE A 525 -10.42 1.52 2.47
N GLU A 526 -10.55 1.08 3.73
CA GLU A 526 -9.41 1.02 4.67
C GLU A 526 -8.37 -0.04 4.28
N LEU A 527 -8.80 -1.16 3.67
CA LEU A 527 -7.93 -2.24 3.18
C LEU A 527 -7.44 -2.02 1.74
N PHE A 528 -8.02 -1.09 0.97
CA PHE A 528 -7.67 -0.88 -0.45
C PHE A 528 -6.17 -0.68 -0.72
N PRO A 529 -5.38 0.08 0.09
CA PRO A 529 -3.93 0.17 -0.12
C PRO A 529 -3.19 -1.15 0.08
N ARG A 530 -3.67 -2.02 0.98
CA ARG A 530 -3.14 -3.38 1.20
C ARG A 530 -3.46 -4.26 -0.03
N MET A 531 -4.70 -4.20 -0.53
CA MET A 531 -5.12 -4.90 -1.75
C MET A 531 -4.33 -4.46 -2.99
N ALA A 532 -4.15 -3.15 -3.20
CA ALA A 532 -3.37 -2.61 -4.31
C ALA A 532 -1.90 -3.08 -4.29
N SER A 533 -1.29 -3.20 -3.11
CA SER A 533 0.08 -3.72 -2.98
C SER A 533 0.23 -5.20 -3.37
N LEU A 534 -0.86 -5.98 -3.27
CA LEU A 534 -0.91 -7.38 -3.72
C LEU A 534 -1.27 -7.50 -5.19
N GLY A 535 -2.23 -6.71 -5.68
CA GLY A 535 -2.55 -6.64 -7.11
C GLY A 535 -1.33 -6.26 -7.95
N LEU A 536 -0.48 -5.36 -7.44
CA LEU A 536 0.81 -5.03 -8.07
C LEU A 536 1.81 -6.20 -8.04
N THR A 537 1.80 -7.05 -7.00
CA THR A 537 2.58 -8.31 -7.00
C THR A 537 2.08 -9.27 -8.10
N LEU A 538 0.76 -9.42 -8.29
CA LEU A 538 0.21 -10.24 -9.38
C LEU A 538 0.57 -9.67 -10.77
N ILE A 539 0.47 -8.35 -10.96
CA ILE A 539 0.86 -7.68 -12.22
C ILE A 539 2.34 -7.90 -12.56
N ILE A 540 3.22 -8.03 -11.55
CA ILE A 540 4.64 -8.36 -11.76
C ILE A 540 4.84 -9.79 -12.29
N PHE A 541 4.05 -10.77 -11.82
CA PHE A 541 4.03 -12.11 -12.41
C PHE A 541 3.44 -12.10 -13.82
N TYR A 542 2.36 -11.34 -14.07
CA TYR A 542 1.81 -11.19 -15.43
C TYR A 542 2.85 -10.56 -16.38
N TYR A 543 3.62 -9.56 -15.93
CA TYR A 543 4.66 -8.94 -16.75
C TYR A 543 5.75 -9.95 -17.16
N SER A 544 6.27 -10.75 -16.23
CA SER A 544 7.32 -11.71 -16.57
C SER A 544 6.82 -12.82 -17.50
N PHE A 545 5.64 -13.39 -17.24
CA PHE A 545 5.02 -14.39 -18.11
C PHE A 545 4.60 -13.83 -19.47
N ALA A 546 4.13 -12.57 -19.56
CA ALA A 546 3.75 -11.95 -20.82
C ALA A 546 4.95 -11.64 -21.71
N ILE A 547 6.07 -11.16 -21.14
CA ILE A 547 7.32 -11.01 -21.89
C ILE A 547 7.78 -12.35 -22.46
N VAL A 548 7.77 -13.42 -21.65
CA VAL A 548 8.10 -14.78 -22.12
C VAL A 548 7.13 -15.24 -23.22
N GLY A 549 5.82 -15.03 -23.03
CA GLY A 549 4.79 -15.40 -24.01
C GLY A 549 4.93 -14.65 -25.34
N MET A 550 5.25 -13.36 -25.33
CA MET A 550 5.50 -12.58 -26.54
C MET A 550 6.75 -13.04 -27.30
N GLU A 551 7.85 -13.35 -26.61
CA GLU A 551 9.10 -13.76 -27.24
C GLU A 551 9.04 -15.19 -27.83
N PHE A 552 8.04 -16.01 -27.45
CA PHE A 552 7.85 -17.38 -27.96
C PHE A 552 6.57 -17.59 -28.79
N PHE A 553 5.51 -16.79 -28.60
CA PHE A 553 4.17 -17.03 -29.18
C PHE A 553 3.56 -15.83 -29.92
N ALA A 554 4.31 -14.74 -30.17
CA ALA A 554 3.83 -13.65 -31.04
C ALA A 554 3.57 -14.14 -32.47
N ASP A 555 2.44 -13.71 -33.04
CA ASP A 555 1.97 -14.03 -34.40
C ASP A 555 1.77 -15.54 -34.71
N VAL A 556 1.89 -16.41 -33.71
CA VAL A 556 1.63 -17.87 -33.80
C VAL A 556 0.14 -18.18 -34.00
N VAL A 557 -0.74 -17.36 -33.43
CA VAL A 557 -2.20 -17.54 -33.47
C VAL A 557 -2.81 -16.53 -34.43
N TYR A 558 -3.58 -17.02 -35.40
CA TYR A 558 -4.22 -16.23 -36.45
C TYR A 558 -5.58 -16.86 -36.86
N PRO A 559 -6.50 -16.14 -37.52
CA PRO A 559 -7.81 -16.69 -37.86
C PRO A 559 -7.73 -17.89 -38.82
N ASN A 560 -8.55 -18.92 -38.59
CA ASN A 560 -8.52 -20.23 -39.27
C ASN A 560 -7.24 -21.07 -39.05
N CYS A 561 -6.45 -20.80 -38.00
CA CYS A 561 -5.37 -21.71 -37.58
C CYS A 561 -5.91 -22.94 -36.80
N CYS A 562 -5.01 -23.76 -36.23
CA CYS A 562 -5.33 -24.91 -35.36
C CYS A 562 -6.21 -26.04 -35.98
N ASN A 563 -6.39 -26.08 -37.30
CA ASN A 563 -7.32 -26.99 -37.99
C ASN A 563 -7.01 -28.50 -37.87
N THR A 564 -5.80 -28.87 -37.44
CA THR A 564 -5.38 -30.26 -37.15
C THR A 564 -5.68 -30.71 -35.72
N SER A 565 -6.13 -29.81 -34.85
CA SER A 565 -6.34 -30.04 -33.41
C SER A 565 -7.82 -30.27 -33.07
N THR A 566 -8.06 -30.75 -31.84
CA THR A 566 -9.41 -30.86 -31.26
C THR A 566 -10.07 -29.50 -30.98
N VAL A 567 -9.35 -28.39 -31.09
CA VAL A 567 -9.85 -27.02 -30.82
C VAL A 567 -10.08 -26.21 -32.09
N ALA A 568 -10.06 -26.84 -33.28
CA ALA A 568 -10.25 -26.18 -34.58
C ALA A 568 -11.50 -25.29 -34.66
N ASP A 569 -12.64 -25.73 -34.09
CA ASP A 569 -13.88 -24.94 -34.09
C ASP A 569 -13.77 -23.62 -33.32
N SER A 570 -12.87 -23.51 -32.33
CA SER A 570 -12.63 -22.28 -31.58
C SER A 570 -11.84 -21.23 -32.37
N TYR A 571 -11.07 -21.65 -33.38
CA TYR A 571 -10.21 -20.77 -34.18
C TYR A 571 -10.77 -20.43 -35.57
N ARG A 572 -11.97 -20.93 -35.90
CA ARG A 572 -12.63 -20.72 -37.20
C ARG A 572 -13.07 -19.27 -37.45
N LEU A 573 -13.01 -18.86 -38.72
CA LEU A 573 -13.47 -17.57 -39.25
C LEU A 573 -14.06 -17.83 -40.66
N ILE A 574 -15.37 -18.08 -40.75
CA ILE A 574 -16.02 -18.53 -41.98
C ILE A 574 -16.97 -17.44 -42.52
N ASN A 575 -16.79 -17.08 -43.80
CA ASN A 575 -17.67 -16.15 -44.52
C ASN A 575 -18.87 -16.91 -45.10
N ASN A 576 -20.06 -16.71 -44.53
CA ASN A 576 -21.32 -17.32 -44.96
C ASN A 576 -22.18 -16.30 -45.74
N THR A 577 -22.21 -16.39 -47.08
CA THR A 577 -22.88 -15.42 -47.96
C THR A 577 -24.31 -15.83 -48.29
N GLN A 578 -25.29 -15.22 -47.60
CA GLN A 578 -26.70 -15.42 -47.88
C GLN A 578 -27.29 -14.19 -48.60
N GLY A 579 -27.34 -14.28 -49.94
CA GLY A 579 -27.71 -13.17 -50.81
C GLY A 579 -26.74 -11.99 -50.64
N ASN A 580 -27.27 -10.79 -50.43
CA ASN A 580 -26.46 -9.58 -50.23
C ASN A 580 -25.89 -9.42 -48.80
N LYS A 581 -25.99 -10.45 -47.94
CA LYS A 581 -25.45 -10.41 -46.56
C LYS A 581 -24.35 -11.45 -46.38
N THR A 582 -23.14 -10.96 -46.13
CA THR A 582 -22.05 -11.73 -45.51
C THR A 582 -22.34 -11.84 -44.02
N VAL A 583 -22.70 -13.03 -43.54
CA VAL A 583 -22.71 -13.37 -42.11
C VAL A 583 -21.35 -14.01 -41.81
N LEU A 584 -20.73 -13.59 -40.71
CA LEU A 584 -19.41 -14.05 -40.30
C LEU A 584 -19.58 -15.04 -39.14
N GLU A 585 -19.11 -16.28 -39.32
CA GLU A 585 -19.10 -17.30 -38.28
C GLU A 585 -17.71 -17.40 -37.66
N GLU A 586 -17.58 -16.83 -36.45
CA GLU A 586 -16.32 -16.66 -35.72
C GLU A 586 -16.28 -17.56 -34.47
N GLY A 587 -15.12 -18.17 -34.20
CA GLY A 587 -14.84 -18.84 -32.92
C GLY A 587 -14.18 -17.93 -31.87
N TYR A 588 -13.76 -16.72 -32.27
CA TYR A 588 -13.13 -15.66 -31.45
C TYR A 588 -11.79 -15.95 -30.75
N TYR A 589 -11.39 -17.21 -30.50
CA TYR A 589 -10.16 -17.51 -29.73
C TYR A 589 -8.85 -17.05 -30.40
N TYR A 590 -8.84 -16.67 -31.68
CA TYR A 590 -7.68 -16.04 -32.34
C TYR A 590 -7.38 -14.62 -31.81
N LEU A 591 -8.31 -13.98 -31.10
CA LEU A 591 -8.09 -12.69 -30.43
C LEU A 591 -7.18 -12.84 -29.19
N ASN A 592 -7.12 -14.04 -28.61
CA ASN A 592 -6.33 -14.35 -27.42
C ASN A 592 -4.90 -14.74 -27.82
N ASN A 593 -4.09 -13.72 -28.11
CA ASN A 593 -2.75 -13.86 -28.68
C ASN A 593 -1.69 -13.05 -27.93
N PHE A 594 -0.43 -13.46 -28.08
CA PHE A 594 0.73 -12.83 -27.46
C PHE A 594 1.44 -11.83 -28.42
N ASN A 595 0.69 -11.15 -29.30
CA ASN A 595 1.29 -10.30 -30.33
C ASN A 595 1.68 -8.90 -29.80
N ASN A 596 1.22 -8.53 -28.59
CA ASN A 596 1.69 -7.36 -27.83
C ASN A 596 1.43 -7.53 -26.33
N ILE A 597 2.00 -6.64 -25.51
CA ILE A 597 1.92 -6.74 -24.03
C ILE A 597 0.50 -6.63 -23.48
N LEU A 598 -0.40 -5.89 -24.16
CA LEU A 598 -1.77 -5.69 -23.71
C LEU A 598 -2.67 -6.90 -24.04
N SER A 599 -2.58 -7.46 -25.26
CA SER A 599 -3.27 -8.72 -25.59
C SER A 599 -2.75 -9.89 -24.77
N SER A 600 -1.44 -9.92 -24.47
CA SER A 600 -0.84 -10.88 -23.53
C SER A 600 -1.42 -10.73 -22.12
N PHE A 601 -1.59 -9.51 -21.61
CA PHE A 601 -2.19 -9.27 -20.29
C PHE A 601 -3.65 -9.72 -20.20
N VAL A 602 -4.46 -9.50 -21.25
CA VAL A 602 -5.83 -10.03 -21.32
C VAL A 602 -5.82 -11.55 -21.36
N THR A 603 -4.99 -12.15 -22.21
CA THR A 603 -4.85 -13.62 -22.33
C THR A 603 -4.43 -14.26 -21.00
N LEU A 604 -3.44 -13.70 -20.29
CA LEU A 604 -3.02 -14.19 -18.96
C LEU A 604 -4.09 -13.98 -17.88
N PHE A 605 -4.87 -12.89 -17.96
CA PHE A 605 -6.01 -12.67 -17.07
C PHE A 605 -7.08 -13.75 -17.26
N GLU A 606 -7.46 -14.06 -18.51
CA GLU A 606 -8.42 -15.13 -18.81
C GLU A 606 -7.92 -16.51 -18.34
N LEU A 607 -6.63 -16.81 -18.56
CA LEU A 607 -6.00 -18.03 -18.04
C LEU A 607 -6.03 -18.10 -16.49
N THR A 608 -5.96 -16.97 -15.79
CA THR A 608 -6.09 -16.90 -14.32
C THR A 608 -7.54 -17.08 -13.82
N VAL A 609 -8.54 -16.92 -14.70
CA VAL A 609 -9.94 -17.30 -14.40
C VAL A 609 -10.15 -18.82 -14.51
N VAL A 610 -9.18 -19.57 -15.04
CA VAL A 610 -9.14 -21.05 -15.11
C VAL A 610 -10.20 -21.69 -16.03
N ASN A 611 -11.25 -20.98 -16.45
CA ASN A 611 -12.22 -21.50 -17.40
C ASN A 611 -11.63 -21.61 -18.83
N ASN A 612 -11.94 -22.68 -19.55
CA ASN A 612 -11.53 -22.94 -20.95
C ASN A 612 -10.01 -22.80 -21.27
N TRP A 613 -9.12 -22.73 -20.27
CA TRP A 613 -7.70 -22.40 -20.45
C TRP A 613 -6.95 -23.35 -21.40
N TYR A 614 -7.39 -24.61 -21.44
CA TYR A 614 -6.81 -25.64 -22.30
C TYR A 614 -7.04 -25.37 -23.79
N ILE A 615 -8.04 -24.57 -24.17
CA ILE A 615 -8.29 -24.20 -25.58
C ILE A 615 -7.13 -23.35 -26.10
N THR A 616 -6.71 -22.34 -25.34
CA THR A 616 -5.56 -21.48 -25.65
C THR A 616 -4.25 -22.27 -25.62
N MET A 617 -4.10 -23.20 -24.67
CA MET A 617 -2.93 -24.09 -24.60
C MET A 617 -2.83 -24.96 -25.85
N GLU A 618 -3.88 -25.72 -26.19
CA GLU A 618 -3.86 -26.65 -27.33
C GLU A 618 -3.80 -25.94 -28.68
N GLY A 619 -4.37 -24.73 -28.77
CA GLY A 619 -4.19 -23.87 -29.95
C GLY A 619 -2.73 -23.53 -30.18
N VAL A 620 -2.04 -23.01 -29.16
CA VAL A 620 -0.61 -22.67 -29.24
C VAL A 620 0.27 -23.90 -29.46
N THR A 621 -0.02 -25.06 -28.83
CA THR A 621 0.78 -26.28 -29.03
C THR A 621 0.64 -26.83 -30.44
N SER A 622 -0.56 -26.76 -31.04
CA SER A 622 -0.80 -27.22 -32.42
C SER A 622 0.00 -26.46 -33.48
N MET A 623 0.36 -25.20 -33.20
CA MET A 623 1.17 -24.34 -34.05
C MET A 623 2.67 -24.32 -33.68
N THR A 624 3.08 -24.92 -32.55
CA THR A 624 4.45 -24.82 -32.02
C THR A 624 5.05 -26.17 -31.65
N SER A 625 4.98 -26.57 -30.38
CA SER A 625 5.56 -27.80 -29.84
C SER A 625 4.93 -28.15 -28.49
N HIS A 626 4.91 -29.43 -28.15
CA HIS A 626 4.39 -29.96 -26.88
C HIS A 626 4.99 -29.28 -25.65
N TRP A 627 6.25 -28.81 -25.73
CA TRP A 627 6.90 -28.07 -24.66
C TRP A 627 6.18 -26.77 -24.26
N SER A 628 5.33 -26.17 -25.11
CA SER A 628 4.52 -25.01 -24.71
C SER A 628 3.42 -25.36 -23.70
N ARG A 629 2.98 -26.64 -23.61
CA ARG A 629 2.10 -27.11 -22.51
C ARG A 629 2.69 -26.77 -21.14
N LEU A 630 4.01 -26.93 -20.99
CA LEU A 630 4.73 -26.63 -19.73
C LEU A 630 4.65 -25.15 -19.34
N TYR A 631 4.61 -24.22 -20.30
CA TYR A 631 4.43 -22.78 -20.01
C TYR A 631 3.06 -22.53 -19.37
N PHE A 632 1.97 -23.04 -19.96
CA PHE A 632 0.62 -22.86 -19.44
C PHE A 632 0.40 -23.60 -18.10
N MET A 633 0.93 -24.82 -17.95
CA MET A 633 0.89 -25.56 -16.69
C MET A 633 1.67 -24.85 -15.56
N THR A 634 2.85 -24.31 -15.88
CA THR A 634 3.64 -23.52 -14.90
C THR A 634 2.94 -22.22 -14.54
N PHE A 635 2.33 -21.53 -15.52
CA PHE A 635 1.52 -20.34 -15.27
C PHE A 635 0.33 -20.63 -14.36
N TYR A 636 -0.42 -21.71 -14.63
CA TYR A 636 -1.54 -22.14 -13.78
C TYR A 636 -1.10 -22.36 -12.34
N ILE A 637 -0.02 -23.12 -12.12
CA ILE A 637 0.51 -23.42 -10.78
C ILE A 637 0.92 -22.12 -10.05
N VAL A 638 1.66 -21.23 -10.71
CA VAL A 638 2.10 -19.96 -10.11
C VAL A 638 0.93 -19.02 -9.84
N THR A 639 0.00 -18.84 -10.79
CA THR A 639 -1.13 -17.93 -10.63
C THR A 639 -2.12 -18.43 -9.57
N MET A 640 -2.32 -19.76 -9.46
CA MET A 640 -3.12 -20.36 -8.39
C MET A 640 -2.55 -20.05 -7.00
N VAL A 641 -1.25 -20.29 -6.77
CA VAL A 641 -0.60 -20.01 -5.48
C VAL A 641 -0.65 -18.52 -5.14
N VAL A 642 -0.31 -17.66 -6.10
CA VAL A 642 -0.32 -16.20 -5.89
C VAL A 642 -1.74 -15.71 -5.61
N MET A 643 -2.75 -16.12 -6.39
CA MET A 643 -4.13 -15.68 -6.23
C MET A 643 -4.75 -16.17 -4.91
N THR A 644 -4.43 -17.39 -4.47
CA THR A 644 -5.00 -17.96 -3.24
C THR A 644 -4.40 -17.33 -1.98
N ILE A 645 -3.09 -17.06 -1.96
CA ILE A 645 -2.45 -16.22 -0.93
C ILE A 645 -3.12 -14.83 -0.89
N ILE A 646 -3.32 -14.20 -2.05
CA ILE A 646 -3.96 -12.87 -2.15
C ILE A 646 -5.38 -12.89 -1.59
N VAL A 647 -6.22 -13.85 -2.00
CA VAL A 647 -7.62 -13.96 -1.56
C VAL A 647 -7.71 -14.23 -0.06
N ALA A 648 -6.94 -15.18 0.48
CA ALA A 648 -7.02 -15.57 1.87
C ALA A 648 -6.55 -14.46 2.83
N PHE A 649 -5.47 -13.75 2.49
CA PHE A 649 -4.96 -12.59 3.24
C PHE A 649 -5.91 -11.38 3.21
N ILE A 650 -6.64 -11.18 2.10
CA ILE A 650 -7.68 -10.15 2.03
C ILE A 650 -8.90 -10.57 2.86
N LEU A 651 -9.30 -11.84 2.79
CA LEU A 651 -10.42 -12.40 3.55
C LEU A 651 -10.18 -12.28 5.05
N ASP A 652 -9.04 -12.74 5.56
CA ASP A 652 -8.70 -12.66 6.98
C ASP A 652 -8.72 -11.21 7.50
N ALA A 653 -7.98 -10.30 6.85
CA ALA A 653 -7.94 -8.90 7.23
C ALA A 653 -9.33 -8.23 7.23
N PHE A 654 -10.21 -8.64 6.31
CA PHE A 654 -11.60 -8.17 6.21
C PHE A 654 -12.48 -8.76 7.31
N VAL A 655 -12.41 -10.07 7.55
CA VAL A 655 -13.16 -10.77 8.61
C VAL A 655 -12.73 -10.27 9.99
N PHE A 656 -11.44 -10.08 10.24
CA PHE A 656 -10.90 -9.50 11.47
C PHE A 656 -11.46 -8.09 11.71
N ARG A 657 -11.33 -7.16 10.74
CA ARG A 657 -11.88 -5.80 10.90
C ARG A 657 -13.41 -5.79 11.05
N MET A 658 -14.14 -6.66 10.33
CA MET A 658 -15.60 -6.76 10.45
C MET A 658 -16.03 -7.28 11.84
N ASN A 659 -15.33 -8.29 12.38
CA ASN A 659 -15.57 -8.81 13.72
C ASN A 659 -15.21 -7.80 14.81
N TYR A 660 -14.08 -7.10 14.67
CA TYR A 660 -13.66 -6.02 15.56
C TYR A 660 -14.67 -4.87 15.58
N SER A 661 -15.12 -4.41 14.41
CA SER A 661 -16.16 -3.38 14.23
C SER A 661 -17.53 -3.80 14.81
N ARG A 662 -17.79 -5.10 14.95
CA ARG A 662 -18.97 -5.64 15.64
C ARG A 662 -18.79 -5.70 17.16
N LYS A 663 -17.57 -5.95 17.66
CA LYS A 663 -17.25 -6.07 19.11
C LYS A 663 -17.17 -4.71 19.78
N ASN A 664 -16.42 -3.77 19.22
CA ASN A 664 -16.19 -2.42 19.78
C ASN A 664 -17.30 -1.44 19.36
N ARG A 665 -18.56 -1.87 19.47
CA ARG A 665 -19.73 -1.17 18.92
C ARG A 665 -20.48 -0.39 20.02
N GLU A 666 -19.74 0.48 20.70
CA GLU A 666 -20.33 1.45 21.62
C GLU A 666 -21.23 2.44 20.87
N PRO A 667 -22.33 2.91 21.49
CA PRO A 667 -23.25 3.87 20.86
C PRO A 667 -22.70 5.30 20.96
N LEU A 668 -21.63 5.62 20.22
CA LEU A 668 -21.16 7.00 20.11
C LEU A 668 -22.24 7.89 19.48
N GLU A 669 -22.53 9.02 20.11
CA GLU A 669 -23.56 9.97 19.66
C GLU A 669 -23.17 10.71 18.38
N ASN A 670 -21.87 10.76 18.04
CA ASN A 670 -21.32 11.47 16.88
C ASN A 670 -20.79 10.51 15.81
N PRO A 671 -21.37 10.49 14.58
CA PRO A 671 -20.88 9.65 13.48
C PRO A 671 -19.58 10.16 12.84
N GLU A 672 -19.00 11.28 13.31
CA GLU A 672 -17.67 11.74 12.84
C GLU A 672 -16.51 10.96 13.47
N ASP A 673 -16.73 10.28 14.60
CA ASP A 673 -15.67 9.62 15.38
C ASP A 673 -15.44 8.14 15.00
N GLU A 674 -16.25 7.56 14.10
CA GLU A 674 -16.00 6.20 13.54
C GLU A 674 -14.64 6.12 12.80
N ASN A 675 -14.16 7.24 12.24
CA ASN A 675 -13.14 7.31 11.18
C ASN A 675 -11.71 7.63 11.64
N GLY A 676 -11.26 7.11 12.79
CA GLY A 676 -9.84 7.19 13.14
C GLY A 676 -9.46 6.66 14.53
N ILE A 677 -8.25 7.01 14.96
CA ILE A 677 -7.87 7.02 16.37
C ILE A 677 -7.90 8.49 16.80
N VAL A 678 -8.59 8.76 17.90
CA VAL A 678 -8.82 10.10 18.46
C VAL A 678 -8.11 10.17 19.81
N PHE A 679 -7.32 11.22 20.02
CA PHE A 679 -6.77 11.60 21.31
C PHE A 679 -7.34 12.96 21.70
N GLU A 680 -7.96 13.07 22.87
CA GLU A 680 -8.31 14.36 23.47
C GLU A 680 -7.21 14.79 24.45
N VAL A 681 -6.79 16.05 24.36
CA VAL A 681 -5.80 16.67 25.24
C VAL A 681 -6.34 18.02 25.68
N GLU A 682 -6.65 18.15 26.95
CA GLU A 682 -6.93 19.44 27.57
C GLU A 682 -5.63 20.20 27.84
N VAL A 683 -5.62 21.50 27.57
CA VAL A 683 -4.48 22.39 27.76
C VAL A 683 -4.91 23.56 28.65
N SER A 684 -4.25 23.76 29.79
CA SER A 684 -4.52 24.89 30.68
C SER A 684 -3.82 26.18 30.19
N ARG A 685 -4.29 27.35 30.65
CA ARG A 685 -3.60 28.63 30.43
C ARG A 685 -2.16 28.60 30.94
N ASP A 686 -1.93 27.99 32.11
CA ASP A 686 -0.65 27.97 32.80
C ASP A 686 0.37 27.06 32.08
N ASP A 687 -0.09 25.92 31.54
CA ASP A 687 0.73 25.03 30.69
C ASP A 687 1.29 25.82 29.49
N VAL A 688 0.45 26.63 28.84
CA VAL A 688 0.82 27.42 27.66
C VAL A 688 1.77 28.56 28.04
N LEU A 689 1.56 29.20 29.19
CA LEU A 689 2.47 30.24 29.69
C LEU A 689 3.87 29.66 29.99
N ALA A 690 3.95 28.54 30.70
CA ALA A 690 5.21 27.86 30.98
C ALA A 690 5.92 27.38 29.70
N ALA A 691 5.18 26.79 28.75
CA ALA A 691 5.72 26.42 27.44
C ALA A 691 6.23 27.65 26.67
N LEU A 692 5.45 28.75 26.64
CA LEU A 692 5.79 29.97 25.92
C LEU A 692 7.00 30.69 26.52
N GLU A 693 7.21 30.64 27.83
CA GLU A 693 8.44 31.12 28.46
C GLU A 693 9.65 30.26 28.06
N LEU A 694 9.53 28.94 28.10
CA LEU A 694 10.59 28.03 27.60
C LEU A 694 10.90 28.30 26.12
N TYR A 695 9.90 28.52 25.26
CA TYR A 695 10.11 28.85 23.85
C TYR A 695 10.80 30.22 23.66
N LYS A 696 10.46 31.24 24.46
CA LYS A 696 11.19 32.53 24.46
C LYS A 696 12.68 32.34 24.81
N GLN A 697 12.98 31.52 25.80
CA GLN A 697 14.36 31.21 26.21
C GLN A 697 15.12 30.38 25.15
N MET A 698 14.43 29.53 24.39
CA MET A 698 15.05 28.66 23.38
C MET A 698 15.23 29.31 22.01
N CYS A 699 14.28 30.13 21.54
CA CYS A 699 14.24 30.62 20.16
C CYS A 699 13.61 32.03 20.06
N PRO A 700 14.39 33.09 19.78
CA PRO A 700 13.87 34.44 19.54
C PRO A 700 13.19 34.62 18.16
N GLY A 701 12.94 33.54 17.41
CA GLY A 701 12.26 33.57 16.11
C GLY A 701 10.74 33.74 16.23
N SER A 702 10.22 34.86 15.74
CA SER A 702 8.83 35.30 15.94
C SER A 702 7.74 34.31 15.48
N SER A 703 8.00 33.54 14.42
CA SER A 703 7.03 32.60 13.83
C SER A 703 6.65 31.42 14.72
N SER A 704 7.53 30.97 15.61
CA SER A 704 7.21 29.89 16.55
C SER A 704 6.28 30.38 17.67
N LEU A 705 6.58 31.57 18.21
CA LEU A 705 5.86 32.17 19.33
C LEU A 705 4.43 32.56 18.95
N SER A 706 4.19 33.08 17.74
CA SER A 706 2.85 33.46 17.28
C SER A 706 1.85 32.30 17.30
N SER A 707 2.31 31.07 17.03
CA SER A 707 1.45 29.88 17.05
C SER A 707 0.92 29.51 18.44
N LEU A 708 1.67 29.85 19.51
CA LEU A 708 1.28 29.66 20.91
C LEU A 708 0.54 30.89 21.47
N GLN A 709 0.94 32.10 21.06
CA GLN A 709 0.19 33.32 21.36
C GLN A 709 -1.24 33.27 20.80
N GLY A 710 -1.45 32.65 19.62
CA GLY A 710 -2.79 32.38 19.08
C GLY A 710 -3.65 31.44 19.94
N VAL A 711 -3.04 30.57 20.76
CA VAL A 711 -3.77 29.74 21.74
C VAL A 711 -4.23 30.61 22.91
N LEU A 712 -3.36 31.46 23.46
CA LEU A 712 -3.73 32.41 24.51
C LEU A 712 -4.81 33.39 24.03
N GLN A 713 -4.69 33.94 22.82
CA GLN A 713 -5.71 34.81 22.23
C GLN A 713 -7.06 34.11 22.01
N THR A 714 -7.09 32.78 21.81
CA THR A 714 -8.35 32.03 21.68
C THR A 714 -8.93 31.61 23.04
N MET A 715 -8.10 31.41 24.08
CA MET A 715 -8.55 31.36 25.48
C MET A 715 -9.16 32.70 25.91
N ASP A 716 -8.45 33.82 25.69
CA ASP A 716 -8.92 35.16 26.06
C ASP A 716 -10.21 35.57 25.32
N LYS A 717 -10.35 35.21 24.04
CA LYS A 717 -11.60 35.45 23.27
C LYS A 717 -12.78 34.58 23.71
N SER A 718 -12.53 33.36 24.21
CA SER A 718 -13.59 32.43 24.63
C SER A 718 -13.94 32.55 26.11
N GLY A 719 -13.12 33.23 26.91
CA GLY A 719 -13.28 33.34 28.37
C GLY A 719 -12.99 32.05 29.14
N HIS A 720 -12.47 31.01 28.48
CA HIS A 720 -12.20 29.70 29.09
C HIS A 720 -10.75 29.61 29.57
N SER A 721 -10.53 29.03 30.76
CA SER A 721 -9.21 28.82 31.37
C SER A 721 -8.44 27.63 30.78
N SER A 722 -9.11 26.75 30.03
CA SER A 722 -8.53 25.63 29.31
C SER A 722 -9.15 25.47 27.92
N LEU A 723 -8.45 24.78 27.03
CA LEU A 723 -8.94 24.40 25.70
C LEU A 723 -8.68 22.91 25.45
N VAL A 724 -9.71 22.20 24.97
CA VAL A 724 -9.58 20.82 24.52
C VAL A 724 -9.11 20.79 23.06
N TYR A 725 -8.00 20.11 22.83
CA TYR A 725 -7.48 19.79 21.50
C TYR A 725 -7.74 18.32 21.17
N LEU A 726 -8.08 18.08 19.91
CA LEU A 726 -8.48 16.79 19.37
C LEU A 726 -7.48 16.38 18.29
N GLY A 727 -6.64 15.40 18.61
CA GLY A 727 -5.68 14.79 17.68
C GLY A 727 -6.35 13.64 16.96
N ARG A 728 -6.49 13.72 15.63
CA ARG A 728 -7.03 12.60 14.81
C ARG A 728 -5.93 12.03 13.91
N ARG A 729 -5.84 10.70 13.81
CA ARG A 729 -5.13 10.00 12.73
C ARG A 729 -5.99 8.90 12.11
N SER A 730 -5.80 8.65 10.82
CA SER A 730 -6.32 7.45 10.17
C SER A 730 -5.66 6.19 10.75
N ARG A 731 -6.40 5.08 10.75
CA ARG A 731 -5.85 3.77 11.09
C ARG A 731 -4.91 3.30 9.97
N THR A 732 -3.93 2.48 10.34
CA THR A 732 -2.84 1.97 9.50
C THR A 732 -2.78 0.45 9.59
N LYS A 733 -2.05 -0.22 8.67
CA LYS A 733 -1.84 -1.68 8.75
C LYS A 733 -1.30 -2.11 10.13
N SER A 734 -0.35 -1.35 10.69
CA SER A 734 0.22 -1.64 12.01
C SER A 734 -0.82 -1.58 13.13
N ASP A 735 -1.77 -0.64 13.11
CA ASP A 735 -2.82 -0.57 14.14
C ASP A 735 -3.76 -1.78 14.10
N LEU A 736 -3.97 -2.37 12.91
CA LEU A 736 -4.76 -3.59 12.73
C LEU A 736 -3.96 -4.82 13.19
N SER A 737 -2.70 -4.96 12.75
CA SER A 737 -1.82 -6.06 13.17
C SER A 737 -1.51 -6.05 14.67
N MET A 738 -1.37 -4.89 15.30
CA MET A 738 -1.19 -4.78 16.76
C MET A 738 -2.40 -5.33 17.53
N LYS A 739 -3.62 -5.16 17.02
CA LYS A 739 -4.85 -5.70 17.61
C LYS A 739 -5.10 -7.17 17.28
N MET A 740 -4.48 -7.66 16.21
CA MET A 740 -4.59 -9.05 15.77
C MET A 740 -3.68 -9.99 16.57
N TYR A 741 -2.54 -9.48 17.04
CA TYR A 741 -1.56 -10.20 17.87
C TYR A 741 -1.45 -9.60 19.29
N GLU A 742 -2.50 -8.93 19.79
CA GLU A 742 -2.47 -8.14 21.03
C GLU A 742 -2.04 -8.97 22.26
N GLU A 743 -2.46 -10.23 22.31
CA GLU A 743 -2.15 -11.18 23.39
C GLU A 743 -0.67 -11.64 23.36
N GLU A 744 -0.05 -11.75 22.18
CA GLU A 744 1.33 -12.22 22.01
C GLU A 744 2.38 -11.10 22.11
N ILE A 745 2.01 -9.86 21.79
CA ILE A 745 2.94 -8.72 21.72
C ILE A 745 3.67 -8.46 23.05
N GLN A 746 3.02 -8.72 24.19
CA GLN A 746 3.65 -8.59 25.51
C GLN A 746 4.72 -9.66 25.75
N GLU A 747 4.51 -10.88 25.24
CA GLU A 747 5.52 -11.94 25.31
C GLU A 747 6.73 -11.59 24.43
N TRP A 748 6.51 -11.14 23.19
CA TRP A 748 7.61 -10.72 22.30
C TRP A 748 8.42 -9.56 22.88
N TYR A 749 7.80 -8.66 23.63
CA TYR A 749 8.50 -7.61 24.37
C TYR A 749 9.29 -8.15 25.57
N ALA A 750 8.72 -9.09 26.33
CA ALA A 750 9.42 -9.73 27.46
C ALA A 750 10.56 -10.65 27.03
N GLU A 751 10.50 -11.22 25.82
CA GLU A 751 11.55 -11.97 25.12
C GLU A 751 12.66 -11.02 24.68
N TYR A 752 12.33 -9.96 23.93
CA TYR A 752 13.28 -8.93 23.52
C TYR A 752 14.02 -8.27 24.69
N SER A 753 13.33 -8.01 25.81
CA SER A 753 13.98 -7.48 27.02
C SER A 753 14.86 -8.48 27.76
N ARG A 754 14.81 -9.78 27.45
CA ARG A 754 15.81 -10.76 27.88
C ARG A 754 17.02 -10.76 26.95
N GLU A 755 16.80 -10.79 25.63
CA GLU A 755 17.88 -10.73 24.62
C GLU A 755 18.69 -9.42 24.66
N ALA A 756 18.05 -8.31 25.05
CA ALA A 756 18.69 -6.99 25.14
C ALA A 756 19.43 -6.73 26.48
N LEU A 757 19.31 -7.64 27.46
CA LEU A 757 20.21 -7.64 28.62
C LEU A 757 21.51 -8.32 28.21
N PRO A 758 22.69 -7.70 28.40
CA PRO A 758 23.94 -8.41 28.20
C PRO A 758 24.03 -9.57 29.20
N GLU A 759 24.46 -10.75 28.74
CA GLU A 759 24.90 -11.80 29.66
C GLU A 759 26.01 -11.22 30.56
N PRO A 760 25.94 -11.41 31.88
CA PRO A 760 27.00 -10.92 32.76
C PRO A 760 28.29 -11.68 32.46
N ASP A 761 29.36 -10.92 32.22
CA ASP A 761 30.70 -11.40 31.83
C ASP A 761 31.14 -12.68 32.56
N GLN A 762 30.96 -13.85 31.92
CA GLN A 762 31.59 -15.12 32.32
C GLN A 762 33.07 -15.17 31.90
N SER A 763 33.75 -14.02 32.01
CA SER A 763 35.16 -13.79 31.68
C SER A 763 36.02 -13.51 32.92
N LEU A 764 35.44 -13.66 34.12
CA LEU A 764 36.09 -13.45 35.43
C LEU A 764 35.86 -14.60 36.44
N GLU A 765 35.59 -15.82 35.97
CA GLU A 765 35.99 -16.99 36.76
C GLU A 765 37.51 -17.10 36.74
N ARG A 766 38.11 -17.40 37.90
CA ARG A 766 39.58 -17.47 38.05
C ARG A 766 40.06 -18.86 37.69
N ASP A 767 41.17 -18.96 36.97
CA ASP A 767 41.92 -20.21 36.85
C ASP A 767 42.20 -20.80 38.24
N PRO A 768 41.78 -22.05 38.52
CA PRO A 768 42.11 -22.72 39.78
C PRO A 768 43.60 -23.06 39.91
N ASP A 769 44.29 -23.23 38.78
CA ASP A 769 45.65 -23.78 38.71
C ASP A 769 46.75 -22.70 38.77
N SER A 770 46.85 -22.01 39.90
CA SER A 770 48.10 -21.30 40.26
C SER A 770 48.44 -21.45 41.76
N PRO A 771 49.66 -21.92 42.10
CA PRO A 771 50.00 -22.21 43.49
C PRO A 771 50.37 -20.94 44.28
N MET A 772 49.53 -20.60 45.27
CA MET A 772 49.89 -19.66 46.34
C MET A 772 50.68 -20.37 47.45
N PRO A 773 51.68 -19.72 48.08
CA PRO A 773 52.52 -20.33 49.11
C PRO A 773 51.81 -20.44 50.47
N ASP A 774 52.20 -21.45 51.26
CA ASP A 774 51.69 -21.73 52.61
C ASP A 774 51.83 -20.57 53.60
N LEU A 775 50.83 -20.43 54.46
CA LEU A 775 51.01 -20.02 55.87
C LEU A 775 49.87 -20.59 56.74
N SER A 776 50.19 -20.94 57.99
CA SER A 776 49.47 -21.93 58.81
C SER A 776 48.37 -21.36 59.73
N PRO A 777 47.44 -22.20 60.26
CA PRO A 777 46.13 -21.74 60.76
C PRO A 777 46.05 -21.51 62.27
N PHE A 778 44.96 -20.87 62.71
CA PHE A 778 44.42 -20.96 64.07
C PHE A 778 42.90 -21.25 64.05
N PRO A 779 42.32 -21.90 65.09
CA PRO A 779 41.07 -22.65 64.95
C PRO A 779 39.80 -21.97 65.52
N GLU A 780 38.64 -22.44 65.04
CA GLU A 780 37.32 -22.15 65.64
C GLU A 780 37.03 -23.06 66.86
N PRO A 781 36.24 -22.59 67.85
CA PRO A 781 35.73 -23.42 68.94
C PRO A 781 34.37 -24.08 68.60
N GLN A 782 34.27 -25.40 68.77
CA GLN A 782 33.00 -26.14 68.72
C GLN A 782 32.22 -26.02 70.03
N LEU A 783 30.87 -26.08 69.98
CA LEU A 783 30.14 -27.11 70.75
C LEU A 783 28.71 -27.42 70.26
N ASN A 784 28.38 -28.71 70.36
CA ASN A 784 27.13 -29.41 70.04
C ASN A 784 25.86 -28.82 70.72
N SER A 785 24.63 -29.04 70.21
CA SER A 785 23.92 -30.30 70.51
C SER A 785 22.60 -30.55 69.76
N GLN A 786 22.43 -31.80 69.33
CA GLN A 786 21.22 -32.65 69.27
C GLN A 786 19.81 -31.98 69.21
N THR A 787 19.08 -32.20 68.10
CA THR A 787 17.95 -33.16 67.99
C THR A 787 17.16 -32.96 66.68
N GLY A 788 16.42 -34.01 66.29
CA GLY A 788 15.33 -33.99 65.32
C GLY A 788 14.38 -35.17 65.65
N PRO A 789 13.46 -35.58 64.76
CA PRO A 789 13.06 -35.00 63.48
C PRO A 789 11.57 -34.57 63.49
N HIS A 790 11.00 -34.17 62.35
CA HIS A 790 9.84 -34.85 61.76
C HIS A 790 9.50 -34.27 60.37
N SER A 791 9.10 -35.15 59.45
CA SER A 791 8.51 -34.82 58.16
C SER A 791 6.98 -34.95 58.22
N ILE A 792 6.27 -34.34 57.27
CA ILE A 792 5.23 -34.95 56.42
C ILE A 792 4.73 -33.91 55.39
N ASN A 793 4.70 -34.34 54.12
CA ASN A 793 4.05 -33.75 52.93
C ASN A 793 4.17 -32.24 52.70
#